data_AF-A0A9E7SYD5-F1
#
_entry.id   AF-A0A9E7SYD5-F1
#
_cell.length_a   1.000
_cell.length_b   1.000
_cell.length_c   1.000
_cell.angle_alpha   90.00
_cell.angle_beta   90.00
_cell.angle_gamma   90.00
#
_symmetry.space_group_name_H-M   'P 1'
#
loop_
_entity.id
_entity.type
_entity.pdbx_description
1 polymer ?
#
loop_
_entity_poly.entity_id
_entity_poly.type
_entity_poly.pdbx_seq_one_letter_code
_entity_poly.pdbx_strand_id
1 'polypeptide(L)'
;MVDQPKRNLMKASIATLVGAGVAGVASGAGDSYRGYSPDDSTDDDDTLTEGAPSVVGDLKRFSTTAFGAEMTGPFVFEDGTLLISVQHPSRNNPAPYDKGGVGYYRGFQFEFEGTNDDFTESPAPVEEQQDTVWAADAKFEYLIQEGDPINGGTERWGIVETPDGREVTPENFAGTTYGDPGYNMDCNQFVATNDDGTEGYLFTNDENSPGNVMRTPLRKTEDDEWEADPENAINTVNTNAFREIGGTRINCYGDLSPWETMISSEENYAHPRANLTGTISDIIEAGDGEGLRGAAYFWNRPNPSEIQTAINEYDEVDGWSVQGYWNMTGVEHLAYYLGADPVESGDGNPIDPIGDVYPNPYRYGYHVDIREPTADEPQPVKYYVMGRAAWEAPDILPDERTVYGCSDGDSKGIYKFVADRPISSYQDPMDVAGTLYAPKITNDEAASGKSPAEVPLEIEWWELGHASNVEIESWITEYDDVTQVDYLESHTNWSEGDKVTEEVLKEADLEVIENGNSDYISDEAIVEWAEQYEKQGPNCVDEELRRVPFLETRAAAKEIGASIEFNKAEGVDSKDDARPGDYIYFGISEFNDDMDNQAPDDGGDIALDRVDGGVVYRAELGPRYDVSTLEPVVVGPDFTSEEAMKDVDDSLRNVDNVYAMRDGRVLLCEDGWRGGNRSYPNDALYVYEPEETERRGPPGGDPPGRNDPPGRDSGR
;
A
#
# COMPACT_ATOMS: atom_id res chain seq x y z
N MET A 1 15.15 41.83 18.66
CA MET A 1 13.87 42.58 18.53
C MET A 1 13.27 42.06 17.25
N VAL A 2 12.34 41.14 17.41
CA VAL A 2 11.74 40.32 16.35
C VAL A 2 10.73 41.18 15.61
N ASP A 3 10.87 41.28 14.29
CA ASP A 3 9.87 41.89 13.42
C ASP A 3 9.01 40.77 12.83
N GLN A 4 7.77 40.67 13.31
CA GLN A 4 6.68 39.98 12.63
C GLN A 4 6.00 40.95 11.67
N PRO A 5 5.56 40.47 10.49
CA PRO A 5 4.34 40.99 9.87
C PRO A 5 3.41 39.80 9.51
N LYS A 6 2.28 39.62 10.20
CA LYS A 6 0.95 40.23 9.97
C LYS A 6 0.27 39.80 8.66
N ARG A 7 -0.47 38.69 8.75
CA ARG A 7 -1.61 38.30 7.88
C ARG A 7 -2.76 39.34 7.98
N ASN A 8 -3.36 39.73 6.85
CA ASN A 8 -4.66 40.42 6.77
C ASN A 8 -5.22 40.42 5.31
N LEU A 9 -6.27 39.61 5.09
CA LEU A 9 -7.52 39.82 4.30
C LEU A 9 -7.47 40.41 2.86
N MET A 10 -8.03 39.68 1.86
CA MET A 10 -9.18 40.11 1.02
C MET A 10 -9.64 39.09 -0.07
N LYS A 11 -10.84 38.51 0.15
CA LYS A 11 -12.02 38.27 -0.74
C LYS A 11 -11.90 37.90 -2.24
N ALA A 12 -12.50 36.73 -2.50
CA ALA A 12 -12.91 36.01 -3.71
C ALA A 12 -13.60 36.75 -4.88
N SER A 13 -13.51 36.13 -6.07
CA SER A 13 -14.54 36.16 -7.13
C SER A 13 -14.47 34.90 -8.02
N ILE A 14 -15.60 34.18 -8.08
CA ILE A 14 -15.97 32.91 -8.76
C ILE A 14 -15.70 32.86 -10.27
N ALA A 15 -15.24 31.71 -10.83
CA ALA A 15 -15.76 31.10 -12.08
C ALA A 15 -15.20 29.70 -12.50
N THR A 16 -16.06 28.68 -12.41
CA THR A 16 -16.42 27.63 -13.43
C THR A 16 -15.38 26.62 -14.00
N LEU A 17 -15.54 25.36 -13.54
CA LEU A 17 -15.18 24.03 -14.07
C LEU A 17 -15.21 23.84 -15.61
N VAL A 18 -14.19 23.17 -16.19
CA VAL A 18 -14.23 22.24 -17.37
C VAL A 18 -12.93 21.40 -17.38
N GLY A 19 -13.03 20.07 -17.31
CA GLY A 19 -11.88 19.14 -17.35
C GLY A 19 -11.34 18.76 -18.74
N ALA A 20 -10.36 17.84 -18.77
CA ALA A 20 -10.20 16.72 -19.73
C ALA A 20 -8.72 16.24 -19.88
N GLY A 21 -8.51 14.92 -19.71
CA GLY A 21 -7.42 14.12 -20.30
C GLY A 21 -6.03 14.32 -19.67
N VAL A 22 -5.08 13.38 -19.70
CA VAL A 22 -4.61 12.65 -20.88
C VAL A 22 -3.84 11.36 -20.54
N ALA A 23 -4.13 10.35 -21.36
CA ALA A 23 -3.34 9.21 -21.87
C ALA A 23 -1.97 8.82 -21.30
N GLY A 24 -1.85 7.51 -21.06
CA GLY A 24 -0.61 6.81 -20.76
C GLY A 24 0.41 6.76 -21.89
N VAL A 25 1.67 6.65 -21.49
CA VAL A 25 2.78 6.09 -22.28
C VAL A 25 3.72 5.41 -21.29
N ALA A 26 3.85 4.08 -21.39
CA ALA A 26 4.99 3.38 -20.83
C ALA A 26 6.28 4.02 -21.37
N SER A 27 7.08 4.64 -20.51
CA SER A 27 8.38 5.15 -20.92
C SER A 27 9.47 4.39 -20.18
N GLY A 28 10.20 3.58 -20.94
CA GLY A 28 11.53 3.17 -20.54
C GLY A 28 12.33 4.39 -20.12
N ALA A 29 13.07 4.22 -19.02
CA ALA A 29 13.98 5.18 -18.43
C ALA A 29 14.68 6.04 -19.49
N GLY A 30 14.22 7.29 -19.58
CA GLY A 30 14.71 8.30 -20.48
C GLY A 30 14.79 9.63 -19.76
N ASP A 31 15.68 9.71 -18.77
CA ASP A 31 16.35 10.90 -18.25
C ASP A 31 15.74 12.24 -18.68
N SER A 32 14.59 12.61 -18.10
CA SER A 32 13.84 13.82 -18.42
C SER A 32 13.62 14.70 -17.20
N TYR A 33 14.70 15.03 -16.46
CA TYR A 33 14.73 16.20 -15.56
C TYR A 33 14.60 17.56 -16.32
N ARG A 34 14.03 17.55 -17.53
CA ARG A 34 13.78 18.71 -18.41
C ARG A 34 12.51 18.62 -19.26
N GLY A 35 11.63 17.66 -18.99
CA GLY A 35 10.43 17.38 -19.79
C GLY A 35 9.15 17.42 -19.00
N TYR A 36 8.89 18.52 -18.27
CA TYR A 36 7.57 18.83 -17.71
C TYR A 36 6.50 18.78 -18.82
N SER A 37 5.49 17.91 -18.67
CA SER A 37 4.26 17.95 -19.47
C SER A 37 3.19 18.67 -18.64
N PRO A 38 2.59 19.78 -19.12
CA PRO A 38 1.75 20.67 -18.30
C PRO A 38 0.25 20.31 -18.30
N ASP A 39 -0.14 19.09 -18.67
CA ASP A 39 -1.55 18.77 -18.93
C ASP A 39 -2.33 18.20 -17.76
N ASP A 40 -1.70 18.01 -16.59
CA ASP A 40 -2.44 17.95 -15.34
C ASP A 40 -2.73 19.38 -14.88
N SER A 41 -3.86 19.91 -15.33
CA SER A 41 -4.20 21.33 -15.15
C SER A 41 -4.75 21.58 -13.75
N THR A 42 -3.87 21.98 -12.84
CA THR A 42 -4.24 22.63 -11.57
C THR A 42 -4.88 24.00 -11.85
N ASP A 43 -5.95 24.34 -11.13
CA ASP A 43 -6.56 25.67 -11.16
C ASP A 43 -5.65 26.66 -10.39
N ASP A 44 -5.24 27.76 -11.03
CA ASP A 44 -4.37 28.79 -10.43
C ASP A 44 -5.04 29.57 -9.27
N ASP A 45 -6.32 29.28 -8.98
CA ASP A 45 -7.13 29.95 -7.96
C ASP A 45 -7.15 29.24 -6.57
N ASP A 46 -6.49 28.08 -6.42
CA ASP A 46 -6.46 27.34 -5.14
C ASP A 46 -5.38 27.81 -4.16
N THR A 47 -5.80 27.86 -2.90
CA THR A 47 -5.16 28.60 -1.80
C THR A 47 -4.30 27.70 -0.92
N LEU A 48 -3.38 28.30 -0.16
CA LEU A 48 -2.86 27.67 1.06
C LEU A 48 -4.01 27.19 1.97
N THR A 49 -4.16 25.89 2.15
CA THR A 49 -5.11 25.28 3.10
C THR A 49 -4.82 25.75 4.52
N GLU A 50 -5.86 26.18 5.25
CA GLU A 50 -5.69 26.78 6.57
C GLU A 50 -5.09 25.77 7.55
N GLY A 51 -3.91 26.07 8.10
CA GLY A 51 -3.25 25.16 9.04
C GLY A 51 -2.39 24.07 8.40
N ALA A 52 -2.26 24.05 7.07
CA ALA A 52 -1.29 23.21 6.35
C ALA A 52 -0.04 24.02 5.94
N PRO A 53 1.19 23.46 6.01
CA PRO A 53 1.52 22.25 6.75
C PRO A 53 1.45 22.48 8.28
N SER A 54 1.23 21.42 9.06
CA SER A 54 1.30 21.44 10.52
C SER A 54 1.74 20.13 11.15
N VAL A 55 2.25 20.21 12.38
CA VAL A 55 2.70 19.08 13.19
C VAL A 55 2.23 19.30 14.63
N VAL A 56 1.59 18.29 15.22
CA VAL A 56 1.25 18.20 16.65
C VAL A 56 2.32 17.37 17.35
N GLY A 57 3.42 18.00 17.76
CA GLY A 57 4.62 17.31 18.25
C GLY A 57 5.88 17.97 17.68
N ASP A 58 6.93 17.18 17.48
CA ASP A 58 8.15 17.59 16.77
C ASP A 58 8.40 16.66 15.57
N LEU A 59 8.94 17.20 14.48
CA LEU A 59 9.26 16.46 13.26
C LEU A 59 10.65 16.89 12.80
N LYS A 60 11.57 15.95 12.63
CA LYS A 60 12.92 16.23 12.10
C LYS A 60 13.26 15.31 10.95
N ARG A 61 13.84 15.87 9.89
CA ARG A 61 14.41 15.09 8.79
C ARG A 61 15.64 14.33 9.26
N PHE A 62 15.63 13.01 9.13
CA PHE A 62 16.79 12.17 9.43
C PHE A 62 17.71 12.02 8.21
N SER A 63 17.16 11.69 7.04
CA SER A 63 17.93 11.41 5.83
C SER A 63 17.15 11.70 4.56
N THR A 64 17.84 11.66 3.42
CA THR A 64 17.26 11.63 2.07
C THR A 64 17.82 10.46 1.25
N THR A 65 17.05 9.95 0.30
CA THR A 65 17.47 8.91 -0.65
C THR A 65 18.37 9.45 -1.75
N ALA A 66 18.91 8.57 -2.58
CA ALA A 66 19.55 8.95 -3.83
C ALA A 66 18.51 9.43 -4.86
N PHE A 67 18.93 10.22 -5.85
CA PHE A 67 18.00 10.81 -6.80
C PHE A 67 17.13 9.76 -7.48
N GLY A 68 15.83 9.98 -7.38
CA GLY A 68 14.80 9.16 -7.99
C GLY A 68 14.48 7.86 -7.28
N ALA A 69 15.11 7.57 -6.14
CA ALA A 69 14.68 6.49 -5.28
C ALA A 69 13.65 6.96 -4.26
N GLU A 70 12.69 6.08 -3.97
CA GLU A 70 11.75 6.22 -2.87
C GLU A 70 12.38 5.73 -1.56
N MET A 71 11.90 6.28 -0.44
CA MET A 71 12.36 5.95 0.91
C MET A 71 11.49 4.83 1.47
N THR A 72 11.89 3.57 1.31
CA THR A 72 10.99 2.46 1.67
C THR A 72 11.57 1.53 2.75
N GLY A 73 10.70 0.71 3.32
CA GLY A 73 11.05 -0.37 4.25
C GLY A 73 11.97 0.02 5.41
N PRO A 74 11.66 1.09 6.18
CA PRO A 74 12.41 1.40 7.39
C PRO A 74 12.28 0.24 8.40
N PHE A 75 13.40 -0.13 9.03
CA PHE A 75 13.38 -1.08 10.15
C PHE A 75 14.42 -0.71 11.19
N VAL A 76 14.04 -0.80 12.47
CA VAL A 76 14.91 -0.46 13.59
C VAL A 76 15.20 -1.70 14.44
N PHE A 77 16.46 -2.15 14.43
CA PHE A 77 16.91 -3.29 15.23
C PHE A 77 16.75 -3.07 16.74
N GLU A 78 16.80 -4.15 17.51
CA GLU A 78 16.74 -4.12 18.99
C GLU A 78 17.80 -3.19 19.62
N ASP A 79 18.93 -2.96 18.97
CA ASP A 79 19.99 -2.07 19.46
C ASP A 79 19.87 -0.61 18.98
N GLY A 80 18.85 -0.29 18.19
CA GLY A 80 18.61 1.06 17.68
C GLY A 80 19.20 1.34 16.30
N THR A 81 19.92 0.39 15.70
CA THR A 81 20.38 0.55 14.32
C THR A 81 19.20 0.67 13.37
N LEU A 82 19.24 1.67 12.49
CA LEU A 82 18.24 1.90 11.44
C LEU A 82 18.74 1.37 10.10
N LEU A 83 17.85 0.64 9.41
CA LEU A 83 18.01 0.23 8.01
C LEU A 83 16.84 0.75 7.17
N ILE A 84 17.08 0.89 5.87
CA ILE A 84 16.09 1.28 4.86
C ILE A 84 16.35 0.52 3.55
N SER A 85 15.33 0.42 2.72
CA SER A 85 15.45 0.13 1.30
C SER A 85 15.71 1.42 0.51
N VAL A 86 16.41 1.28 -0.61
CA VAL A 86 16.55 2.30 -1.64
C VAL A 86 15.84 1.74 -2.87
N GLN A 87 14.57 2.10 -3.04
CA GLN A 87 13.71 1.58 -4.09
C GLN A 87 14.03 2.31 -5.41
N HIS A 88 14.18 1.57 -6.50
CA HIS A 88 14.30 2.05 -7.88
C HIS A 88 15.09 3.36 -8.18
N PRO A 89 16.31 3.56 -7.62
CA PRO A 89 17.09 4.78 -7.84
C PRO A 89 17.42 5.02 -9.31
N SER A 90 17.51 6.28 -9.72
CA SER A 90 17.96 6.65 -11.06
C SER A 90 19.24 5.92 -11.45
N ARG A 91 19.19 5.16 -12.56
CA ARG A 91 20.34 4.47 -13.16
C ARG A 91 21.50 5.40 -13.56
N ASN A 92 21.28 6.72 -13.54
CA ASN A 92 22.30 7.74 -13.84
C ASN A 92 23.09 8.20 -12.62
N ASN A 93 22.71 7.79 -11.41
CA ASN A 93 23.44 8.09 -10.19
C ASN A 93 24.85 7.49 -10.23
N PRO A 94 25.81 8.00 -9.43
CA PRO A 94 27.10 7.37 -9.29
C PRO A 94 26.98 6.07 -8.49
N ALA A 95 27.67 5.03 -8.96
CA ALA A 95 27.79 3.78 -8.19
C ALA A 95 28.31 4.04 -6.77
N PRO A 96 27.74 3.39 -5.74
CA PRO A 96 26.79 2.25 -5.83
C PRO A 96 25.29 2.63 -5.88
N TYR A 97 24.94 3.91 -6.01
CA TYR A 97 23.55 4.41 -5.87
C TYR A 97 22.75 4.41 -7.18
N ASP A 98 23.27 3.78 -8.24
CA ASP A 98 22.58 3.50 -9.52
C ASP A 98 21.74 2.21 -9.50
N LYS A 99 21.70 1.57 -8.34
CA LYS A 99 21.10 0.28 -8.09
C LYS A 99 20.30 0.33 -6.80
N GLY A 100 19.11 -0.26 -6.82
CA GLY A 100 18.38 -0.44 -5.60
C GLY A 100 19.07 -1.45 -4.67
N GLY A 101 18.66 -1.44 -3.42
CA GLY A 101 19.11 -2.43 -2.44
C GLY A 101 18.76 -2.01 -1.04
N VAL A 102 19.17 -2.84 -0.08
CA VAL A 102 18.93 -2.58 1.34
C VAL A 102 20.23 -2.24 2.04
N GLY A 103 20.19 -1.26 2.94
CA GLY A 103 21.36 -0.81 3.68
C GLY A 103 21.02 -0.16 5.01
N TYR A 104 22.05 0.15 5.78
CA TYR A 104 21.91 0.66 7.14
C TYR A 104 22.79 1.88 7.41
N TYR A 105 22.43 2.64 8.43
CA TYR A 105 23.18 3.82 8.87
C TYR A 105 24.30 3.42 9.83
N ARG A 106 25.49 3.14 9.28
CA ARG A 106 26.67 2.73 10.05
C ARG A 106 27.06 3.78 11.10
N GLY A 107 27.25 3.29 12.33
CA GLY A 107 27.69 4.10 13.46
C GLY A 107 26.58 4.95 14.09
N PHE A 108 25.33 4.78 13.65
CA PHE A 108 24.15 5.42 14.22
C PHE A 108 23.24 4.38 14.87
N GLN A 109 22.70 4.74 16.04
CA GLN A 109 21.69 3.98 16.79
C GLN A 109 20.78 4.96 17.54
N PHE A 110 19.48 4.70 17.58
CA PHE A 110 18.54 5.40 18.46
C PHE A 110 18.75 5.01 19.93
N GLU A 111 18.67 5.96 20.87
CA GLU A 111 18.84 5.70 22.31
C GLU A 111 17.52 5.30 23.01
N PHE A 112 16.39 5.26 22.26
CA PHE A 112 15.04 4.93 22.72
C PHE A 112 14.55 5.72 23.94
N GLU A 113 14.97 6.98 24.05
CA GLU A 113 14.49 7.90 25.09
C GLU A 113 13.20 8.63 24.71
N GLY A 114 12.64 8.35 23.53
CA GLY A 114 11.41 8.97 23.03
C GLY A 114 11.58 10.40 22.53
N THR A 115 12.82 10.86 22.31
CA THR A 115 13.10 12.24 21.87
C THR A 115 13.95 12.27 20.61
N ASN A 116 13.78 13.32 19.81
CA ASN A 116 14.56 13.56 18.60
C ASN A 116 15.97 14.13 18.86
N ASP A 117 16.51 13.99 20.08
CA ASP A 117 17.84 14.50 20.43
C ASP A 117 18.99 13.53 20.05
N ASP A 118 18.65 12.31 19.60
CA ASP A 118 19.59 11.27 19.16
C ASP A 118 20.41 11.65 17.91
N PHE A 119 19.91 12.59 17.10
CA PHE A 119 20.52 12.96 15.81
C PHE A 119 20.38 14.45 15.51
N THR A 120 21.27 14.97 14.65
CA THR A 120 21.11 16.30 14.05
C THR A 120 20.20 16.21 12.84
N GLU A 121 19.19 17.08 12.78
CA GLU A 121 18.33 17.22 11.61
C GLU A 121 19.15 17.45 10.34
N SER A 122 18.86 16.66 9.32
CA SER A 122 19.50 16.73 8.01
C SER A 122 18.97 17.93 7.21
N PRO A 123 19.81 18.92 6.84
CA PRO A 123 19.37 20.01 5.96
C PRO A 123 18.95 19.51 4.57
N ALA A 124 18.32 20.35 3.74
CA ALA A 124 18.03 19.98 2.35
C ALA A 124 19.33 19.55 1.60
N PRO A 125 19.33 18.41 0.87
CA PRO A 125 20.50 17.97 0.13
C PRO A 125 20.78 18.90 -1.05
N VAL A 126 22.06 19.17 -1.32
CA VAL A 126 22.51 20.00 -2.44
C VAL A 126 23.56 19.28 -3.31
N GLU A 127 23.52 19.55 -4.61
CA GLU A 127 24.52 19.06 -5.58
C GLU A 127 24.74 17.54 -5.45
N GLU A 128 25.99 17.08 -5.26
CA GLU A 128 26.37 15.67 -5.19
C GLU A 128 25.66 14.89 -4.07
N GLN A 129 25.10 15.57 -3.05
CA GLN A 129 24.31 14.91 -2.01
C GLN A 129 23.01 14.32 -2.55
N GLN A 130 22.43 14.95 -3.58
CA GLN A 130 21.18 14.51 -4.19
C GLN A 130 21.35 13.19 -4.96
N ASP A 131 22.56 12.84 -5.38
CA ASP A 131 22.81 11.60 -6.14
C ASP A 131 23.14 10.40 -5.22
N THR A 132 23.01 10.54 -3.90
CA THR A 132 23.39 9.53 -2.89
C THR A 132 22.39 9.47 -1.75
N VAL A 133 22.35 8.36 -0.99
CA VAL A 133 21.68 8.37 0.32
C VAL A 133 22.50 9.24 1.29
N TRP A 134 21.85 10.23 1.89
CA TRP A 134 22.54 11.26 2.66
C TRP A 134 21.86 11.57 3.99
N ALA A 135 22.67 11.72 5.04
CA ALA A 135 22.27 12.14 6.38
C ALA A 135 23.37 13.04 6.98
N ALA A 136 23.02 13.93 7.92
CA ALA A 136 23.95 14.88 8.50
C ALA A 136 25.07 14.22 9.33
N ASP A 137 24.69 13.29 10.21
CA ASP A 137 25.59 12.69 11.22
C ASP A 137 25.73 11.17 11.09
N ALA A 138 25.17 10.56 10.04
CA ALA A 138 25.20 9.12 9.81
C ALA A 138 25.65 8.79 8.39
N LYS A 139 26.25 7.60 8.21
CA LYS A 139 26.71 7.12 6.90
C LYS A 139 25.93 5.88 6.49
N PHE A 140 25.26 5.95 5.34
CA PHE A 140 24.60 4.79 4.75
C PHE A 140 25.61 3.83 4.11
N GLU A 141 25.41 2.53 4.32
CA GLU A 141 26.15 1.44 3.67
C GLU A 141 25.18 0.33 3.22
N TYR A 142 25.25 -0.06 1.95
CA TYR A 142 24.50 -1.20 1.42
C TYR A 142 24.96 -2.51 2.06
N LEU A 143 23.99 -3.37 2.39
CA LEU A 143 24.19 -4.74 2.83
C LEU A 143 24.19 -5.72 1.65
N ILE A 144 23.23 -5.56 0.74
CA ILE A 144 23.05 -6.34 -0.48
C ILE A 144 22.29 -5.50 -1.51
N GLN A 145 22.56 -5.72 -2.80
CA GLN A 145 21.94 -4.97 -3.89
C GLN A 145 21.33 -5.88 -4.95
N GLU A 146 20.48 -5.26 -5.77
CA GLU A 146 19.84 -5.90 -6.92
C GLU A 146 20.82 -6.66 -7.83
N GLY A 147 20.46 -7.91 -8.12
CA GLY A 147 21.21 -8.79 -9.01
C GLY A 147 22.52 -9.35 -8.42
N ASP A 148 22.80 -9.11 -7.14
CA ASP A 148 23.93 -9.76 -6.46
C ASP A 148 23.78 -11.29 -6.52
N PRO A 149 24.88 -12.04 -6.73
CA PRO A 149 24.83 -13.50 -6.75
C PRO A 149 24.52 -14.04 -5.35
N ILE A 150 23.50 -14.89 -5.25
CA ILE A 150 23.06 -15.51 -4.00
C ILE A 150 22.94 -17.03 -4.13
N ASN A 151 22.65 -17.72 -3.03
CA ASN A 151 22.46 -19.17 -2.98
C ASN A 151 23.64 -19.94 -3.62
N GLY A 152 24.87 -19.62 -3.19
CA GLY A 152 26.08 -20.18 -3.81
C GLY A 152 26.31 -19.79 -5.28
N GLY A 153 25.67 -18.71 -5.73
CA GLY A 153 25.73 -18.18 -7.08
C GLY A 153 24.83 -18.92 -8.08
N THR A 154 23.82 -19.67 -7.60
CA THR A 154 22.82 -20.29 -8.48
C THR A 154 21.67 -19.35 -8.83
N GLU A 155 21.45 -18.32 -8.01
CA GLU A 155 20.38 -17.34 -8.17
C GLU A 155 20.93 -15.91 -8.10
N ARG A 156 20.12 -14.94 -8.51
CA ARG A 156 20.39 -13.51 -8.32
C ARG A 156 19.34 -12.90 -7.39
N TRP A 157 19.80 -12.04 -6.48
CA TRP A 157 18.94 -11.39 -5.50
C TRP A 157 17.91 -10.50 -6.19
N GLY A 158 16.62 -10.71 -5.87
CA GLY A 158 15.49 -10.01 -6.47
C GLY A 158 14.99 -10.60 -7.80
N ILE A 159 15.64 -11.63 -8.36
CA ILE A 159 15.26 -12.17 -9.68
C ILE A 159 14.62 -13.55 -9.51
N VAL A 160 13.35 -13.65 -9.87
CA VAL A 160 12.57 -14.89 -9.81
C VAL A 160 12.89 -15.83 -10.98
N GLU A 161 12.65 -17.13 -10.80
CA GLU A 161 12.95 -18.16 -11.79
C GLU A 161 11.74 -19.04 -12.10
N THR A 162 11.67 -19.52 -13.35
CA THR A 162 10.78 -20.60 -13.77
C THR A 162 11.09 -21.89 -12.99
N PRO A 163 10.19 -22.89 -12.98
CA PRO A 163 10.44 -24.15 -12.27
C PRO A 163 11.68 -24.94 -12.74
N ASP A 164 12.17 -24.66 -13.96
CA ASP A 164 13.41 -25.24 -14.51
C ASP A 164 14.67 -24.38 -14.30
N GLY A 165 14.58 -23.30 -13.52
CA GLY A 165 15.70 -22.47 -13.10
C GLY A 165 16.16 -21.45 -14.15
N ARG A 166 15.23 -20.92 -14.96
CA ARG A 166 15.50 -19.81 -15.87
C ARG A 166 14.95 -18.53 -15.27
N GLU A 167 15.79 -17.51 -15.21
CA GLU A 167 15.41 -16.19 -14.73
C GLU A 167 14.26 -15.61 -15.58
N VAL A 168 13.21 -15.15 -14.91
CA VAL A 168 12.07 -14.51 -15.55
C VAL A 168 12.39 -13.04 -15.75
N THR A 169 12.82 -12.69 -16.96
CA THR A 169 13.20 -11.34 -17.32
C THR A 169 12.78 -11.03 -18.76
N PRO A 170 12.62 -9.73 -19.12
CA PRO A 170 12.40 -9.33 -20.51
C PRO A 170 13.52 -9.74 -21.48
N GLU A 171 14.73 -10.05 -20.97
CA GLU A 171 15.82 -10.57 -21.80
C GLU A 171 15.60 -12.03 -22.20
N ASN A 172 14.96 -12.83 -21.34
CA ASN A 172 14.73 -14.26 -21.55
C ASN A 172 13.36 -14.56 -22.18
N PHE A 173 12.32 -13.82 -21.80
CA PHE A 173 10.95 -14.13 -22.19
C PHE A 173 10.20 -12.91 -22.74
N ALA A 174 9.28 -13.15 -23.69
CA ALA A 174 8.31 -12.16 -24.12
C ALA A 174 7.32 -11.84 -22.98
N GLY A 175 6.59 -10.75 -23.06
CA GLY A 175 5.74 -10.27 -21.96
C GLY A 175 6.09 -8.86 -21.54
N THR A 176 5.21 -8.28 -20.74
CA THR A 176 5.46 -7.01 -20.05
C THR A 176 6.07 -7.28 -18.67
N THR A 177 6.68 -6.27 -18.06
CA THR A 177 7.18 -6.32 -16.68
C THR A 177 6.63 -5.11 -15.94
N TYR A 178 6.39 -5.27 -14.64
CA TYR A 178 5.94 -4.16 -13.78
C TYR A 178 7.09 -3.16 -13.57
N GLY A 179 8.25 -3.66 -13.15
CA GLY A 179 9.51 -2.93 -13.09
C GLY A 179 10.69 -3.79 -13.56
N ASP A 180 11.90 -3.24 -13.51
CA ASP A 180 13.11 -4.04 -13.71
C ASP A 180 13.18 -5.13 -12.60
N PRO A 181 13.45 -6.41 -12.92
CA PRO A 181 13.53 -7.47 -11.91
C PRO A 181 14.53 -7.15 -10.78
N GLY A 182 14.07 -7.21 -9.53
CA GLY A 182 14.88 -6.90 -8.35
C GLY A 182 15.21 -5.43 -8.16
N TYR A 183 14.48 -4.49 -8.78
CA TYR A 183 14.77 -3.05 -8.71
C TYR A 183 13.91 -2.31 -7.66
N ASN A 184 12.77 -2.88 -7.26
CA ASN A 184 11.73 -2.20 -6.49
C ASN A 184 11.68 -2.74 -5.05
N MET A 185 12.81 -2.65 -4.32
CA MET A 185 12.92 -3.19 -2.96
C MET A 185 12.11 -2.38 -1.97
N ASP A 186 11.28 -3.08 -1.20
CA ASP A 186 10.37 -2.43 -0.27
C ASP A 186 10.59 -2.90 1.18
N CYS A 187 9.52 -3.25 1.89
CA CYS A 187 9.49 -3.61 3.30
C CYS A 187 10.61 -4.54 3.73
N ASN A 188 11.15 -4.23 4.91
CA ASN A 188 12.18 -5.00 5.57
C ASN A 188 11.69 -5.47 6.93
N GLN A 189 11.76 -6.79 7.19
CA GLN A 189 11.50 -7.33 8.53
C GLN A 189 12.60 -8.30 8.95
N PHE A 190 13.12 -8.14 10.16
CA PHE A 190 14.20 -8.96 10.69
C PHE A 190 13.69 -9.96 11.73
N VAL A 191 13.96 -11.25 11.49
CA VAL A 191 13.69 -12.34 12.43
C VAL A 191 15.01 -12.77 13.08
N ALA A 192 15.18 -12.44 14.35
CA ALA A 192 16.36 -12.81 15.12
C ALA A 192 16.46 -14.34 15.33
N THR A 193 17.69 -14.86 15.35
CA THR A 193 17.98 -16.28 15.60
C THR A 193 18.74 -16.51 16.92
N ASN A 194 19.06 -15.43 17.63
CA ASN A 194 19.67 -15.46 18.94
C ASN A 194 19.03 -14.42 19.88
N ASP A 195 19.12 -14.67 21.20
CA ASP A 195 18.53 -13.81 22.24
C ASP A 195 19.11 -12.38 22.27
N ASP A 196 20.32 -12.18 21.71
CA ASP A 196 20.98 -10.87 21.69
C ASP A 196 20.58 -10.04 20.44
N GLY A 197 19.79 -10.59 19.53
CA GLY A 197 19.36 -9.91 18.30
C GLY A 197 20.50 -9.56 17.34
N THR A 198 21.64 -10.27 17.43
CA THR A 198 22.86 -9.97 16.64
C THR A 198 23.04 -10.86 15.42
N GLU A 199 22.20 -11.87 15.22
CA GLU A 199 22.18 -12.69 14.00
C GLU A 199 20.76 -13.15 13.69
N GLY A 200 20.40 -13.21 12.42
CA GLY A 200 19.04 -13.56 12.00
C GLY A 200 18.84 -13.48 10.50
N TYR A 201 17.58 -13.42 10.08
CA TYR A 201 17.19 -13.33 8.68
C TYR A 201 16.43 -12.02 8.44
N LEU A 202 16.93 -11.22 7.50
CA LEU A 202 16.22 -10.09 6.95
C LEU A 202 15.36 -10.57 5.78
N PHE A 203 14.06 -10.33 5.86
CA PHE A 203 13.14 -10.47 4.75
C PHE A 203 12.95 -9.12 4.08
N THR A 204 13.11 -9.07 2.76
CA THR A 204 12.96 -7.85 1.97
C THR A 204 12.02 -8.13 0.81
N ASN A 205 10.97 -7.32 0.67
CA ASN A 205 10.03 -7.40 -0.44
C ASN A 205 10.65 -6.82 -1.73
N ASP A 206 10.20 -7.29 -2.89
CA ASP A 206 10.41 -6.66 -4.20
C ASP A 206 9.03 -6.46 -4.87
N GLU A 207 8.71 -5.21 -5.10
CA GLU A 207 7.44 -4.73 -5.61
C GLU A 207 7.40 -4.88 -7.14
N ASN A 208 7.26 -6.13 -7.59
CA ASN A 208 7.30 -6.50 -9.00
C ASN A 208 6.25 -7.57 -9.36
N SER A 209 6.08 -7.86 -10.64
CA SER A 209 5.23 -8.96 -11.13
C SER A 209 6.04 -9.84 -12.09
N PRO A 210 6.45 -11.06 -11.69
CA PRO A 210 6.12 -11.75 -10.43
C PRO A 210 6.72 -11.05 -9.21
N GLY A 211 6.01 -11.10 -8.07
CA GLY A 211 6.51 -10.52 -6.82
C GLY A 211 7.60 -11.37 -6.20
N ASN A 212 8.40 -10.78 -5.32
CA ASN A 212 9.46 -11.49 -4.62
C ASN A 212 9.51 -11.10 -3.14
N VAL A 213 9.97 -12.05 -2.32
CA VAL A 213 10.42 -11.79 -0.96
C VAL A 213 11.74 -12.51 -0.78
N MET A 214 12.82 -11.75 -0.63
CA MET A 214 14.16 -12.26 -0.43
C MET A 214 14.41 -12.50 1.05
N ARG A 215 15.07 -13.61 1.39
CA ARG A 215 15.56 -13.87 2.75
C ARG A 215 17.08 -13.82 2.77
N THR A 216 17.63 -12.82 3.45
CA THR A 216 19.07 -12.54 3.54
C THR A 216 19.55 -12.75 4.98
N PRO A 217 20.43 -13.73 5.26
CA PRO A 217 21.01 -13.86 6.60
C PRO A 217 21.89 -12.66 6.92
N LEU A 218 21.70 -12.08 8.10
CA LEU A 218 22.51 -10.99 8.63
C LEU A 218 23.18 -11.41 9.94
N ARG A 219 24.37 -10.85 10.19
CA ARG A 219 25.04 -10.96 11.49
C ARG A 219 25.79 -9.68 11.83
N LYS A 220 25.90 -9.43 13.13
CA LYS A 220 26.73 -8.36 13.68
C LYS A 220 28.16 -8.84 13.88
N THR A 221 29.11 -8.05 13.42
CA THR A 221 30.55 -8.30 13.54
C THR A 221 31.06 -7.95 14.95
N GLU A 222 32.32 -8.29 15.25
CA GLU A 222 32.99 -7.90 16.51
C GLU A 222 33.15 -6.37 16.67
N ASP A 223 33.03 -5.60 15.59
CA ASP A 223 33.13 -4.13 15.56
C ASP A 223 31.75 -3.45 15.61
N ASP A 224 30.68 -4.17 15.97
CA ASP A 224 29.30 -3.69 16.02
C ASP A 224 28.73 -3.25 14.65
N GLU A 225 29.22 -3.81 13.55
CA GLU A 225 28.75 -3.55 12.18
C GLU A 225 27.94 -4.73 11.64
N TRP A 226 26.88 -4.46 10.88
CA TRP A 226 26.05 -5.47 10.23
C TRP A 226 26.67 -5.92 8.90
N GLU A 227 26.62 -7.23 8.64
CA GLU A 227 27.02 -7.81 7.36
C GLU A 227 25.96 -8.80 6.87
N ALA A 228 25.70 -8.80 5.56
CA ALA A 228 24.88 -9.80 4.89
C ALA A 228 25.71 -11.03 4.49
N ASP A 229 25.04 -12.18 4.36
CA ASP A 229 25.59 -13.41 3.82
C ASP A 229 24.91 -13.81 2.49
N PRO A 230 25.32 -13.23 1.35
CA PRO A 230 24.74 -13.55 0.04
C PRO A 230 24.85 -15.03 -0.32
N GLU A 231 25.89 -15.74 0.14
CA GLU A 231 26.09 -17.17 -0.16
C GLU A 231 24.89 -18.02 0.31
N ASN A 232 24.24 -17.61 1.40
CA ASN A 232 23.10 -18.32 2.01
C ASN A 232 21.77 -17.53 1.88
N ALA A 233 21.77 -16.42 1.15
CA ALA A 233 20.54 -15.71 0.81
C ALA A 233 19.76 -16.47 -0.28
N ILE A 234 18.43 -16.36 -0.25
CA ILE A 234 17.52 -17.01 -1.21
C ILE A 234 16.41 -16.05 -1.63
N ASN A 235 15.87 -16.23 -2.84
CA ASN A 235 14.55 -15.73 -3.19
C ASN A 235 13.53 -16.75 -2.67
N THR A 236 12.75 -16.40 -1.64
CA THR A 236 11.84 -17.39 -1.01
C THR A 236 10.77 -17.88 -1.98
N VAL A 237 10.40 -17.05 -2.96
CA VAL A 237 9.42 -17.36 -4.00
C VAL A 237 9.90 -18.44 -4.97
N ASN A 238 11.21 -18.67 -5.11
CA ASN A 238 11.72 -19.74 -5.97
C ASN A 238 11.53 -21.15 -5.39
N THR A 239 10.85 -21.29 -4.24
CA THR A 239 10.53 -22.57 -3.61
C THR A 239 9.27 -23.22 -4.20
N ASN A 240 9.04 -24.51 -3.93
CA ASN A 240 7.80 -25.17 -4.38
C ASN A 240 6.62 -24.69 -3.54
N ALA A 241 6.82 -24.47 -2.24
CA ALA A 241 5.77 -24.02 -1.33
C ALA A 241 5.13 -22.69 -1.79
N PHE A 242 5.93 -21.74 -2.30
CA PHE A 242 5.38 -20.50 -2.88
C PHE A 242 4.62 -20.74 -4.18
N ARG A 243 5.09 -21.62 -5.06
CA ARG A 243 4.36 -21.92 -6.31
C ARG A 243 3.03 -22.64 -6.07
N GLU A 244 2.96 -23.49 -5.04
CA GLU A 244 1.73 -24.21 -4.66
C GLU A 244 0.58 -23.27 -4.24
N ILE A 245 0.88 -22.06 -3.75
CA ILE A 245 -0.13 -21.04 -3.40
C ILE A 245 -0.38 -20.02 -4.53
N GLY A 246 0.18 -20.25 -5.73
CA GLY A 246 0.09 -19.34 -6.87
C GLY A 246 1.18 -18.26 -6.90
N GLY A 247 2.23 -18.37 -6.09
CA GLY A 247 3.27 -17.34 -5.97
C GLY A 247 2.79 -16.11 -5.22
N THR A 248 3.44 -14.99 -5.47
CA THR A 248 3.10 -13.68 -4.90
C THR A 248 3.27 -12.58 -5.94
N ARG A 249 2.69 -11.42 -5.70
CA ARG A 249 2.64 -10.35 -6.69
C ARG A 249 2.71 -8.97 -6.03
N ILE A 250 3.64 -8.15 -6.51
CA ILE A 250 3.78 -6.72 -6.18
C ILE A 250 3.84 -6.58 -4.66
N ASN A 251 4.87 -7.20 -4.09
CA ASN A 251 5.08 -7.21 -2.66
C ASN A 251 5.55 -5.82 -2.24
N CYS A 252 4.68 -5.03 -1.65
CA CYS A 252 4.98 -3.66 -1.23
C CYS A 252 5.39 -3.63 0.25
N TYR A 253 4.62 -2.96 1.11
CA TYR A 253 4.88 -2.93 2.54
C TYR A 253 4.68 -4.28 3.28
N GLY A 254 4.72 -4.26 4.60
CA GLY A 254 4.55 -5.45 5.44
C GLY A 254 4.79 -5.18 6.92
N ASP A 255 4.61 -6.21 7.74
CA ASP A 255 4.69 -6.13 9.20
C ASP A 255 5.42 -7.36 9.78
N LEU A 256 6.03 -7.20 10.95
CA LEU A 256 6.55 -8.31 11.76
C LEU A 256 5.48 -8.72 12.77
N SER A 257 4.88 -9.89 12.53
CA SER A 257 3.80 -10.38 13.38
C SER A 257 4.24 -10.58 14.84
N PRO A 258 3.31 -10.55 15.82
CA PRO A 258 3.62 -10.89 17.22
C PRO A 258 4.12 -12.34 17.43
N TRP A 259 4.03 -13.21 16.42
CA TRP A 259 4.60 -14.57 16.41
C TRP A 259 5.90 -14.66 15.61
N GLU A 260 6.57 -13.53 15.40
CA GLU A 260 7.92 -13.39 14.82
C GLU A 260 8.04 -13.92 13.40
N THR A 261 7.06 -13.60 12.55
CA THR A 261 7.09 -13.91 11.11
C THR A 261 6.90 -12.66 10.28
N MET A 262 7.62 -12.60 9.16
CA MET A 262 7.40 -11.58 8.14
C MET A 262 6.01 -11.79 7.52
N ILE A 263 5.20 -10.74 7.51
CA ILE A 263 3.96 -10.64 6.75
C ILE A 263 4.17 -9.59 5.66
N SER A 264 4.22 -10.03 4.40
CA SER A 264 4.28 -9.16 3.23
C SER A 264 2.88 -8.82 2.73
N SER A 265 2.68 -7.66 2.09
CA SER A 265 1.42 -7.31 1.43
C SER A 265 1.54 -7.32 -0.08
N GLU A 266 0.53 -7.87 -0.76
CA GLU A 266 0.39 -7.77 -2.21
C GLU A 266 -0.46 -6.55 -2.62
N GLU A 267 0.17 -5.62 -3.33
CA GLU A 267 -0.42 -4.36 -3.77
C GLU A 267 -1.07 -4.49 -5.17
N ASN A 268 -2.09 -5.33 -5.25
CA ASN A 268 -2.73 -5.68 -6.51
C ASN A 268 -3.71 -4.62 -7.05
N TYR A 269 -3.22 -3.53 -7.64
CA TYR A 269 -4.06 -2.46 -8.22
C TYR A 269 -5.01 -2.89 -9.33
N ALA A 270 -4.84 -4.07 -9.95
CA ALA A 270 -5.76 -4.57 -10.96
C ALA A 270 -7.08 -5.14 -10.38
N HIS A 271 -7.26 -5.13 -9.06
CA HIS A 271 -8.47 -5.63 -8.39
C HIS A 271 -9.80 -4.88 -8.64
N PRO A 272 -9.85 -3.58 -9.02
CA PRO A 272 -11.11 -2.85 -9.17
C PRO A 272 -12.04 -3.44 -10.23
N ARG A 273 -13.30 -3.66 -9.82
CA ARG A 273 -14.42 -3.95 -10.73
C ARG A 273 -15.05 -2.65 -11.25
N ALA A 274 -15.41 -1.72 -10.37
CA ALA A 274 -15.95 -0.42 -10.77
C ALA A 274 -14.89 0.69 -10.68
N ASN A 275 -14.88 1.56 -11.68
CA ASN A 275 -13.94 2.65 -11.89
C ASN A 275 -14.16 3.80 -10.89
N LEU A 276 -13.09 4.35 -10.31
CA LEU A 276 -13.08 5.52 -9.41
C LEU A 276 -14.14 5.41 -8.32
N THR A 277 -15.14 6.30 -8.23
CA THR A 277 -16.23 6.26 -7.24
C THR A 277 -17.44 5.41 -7.66
N GLY A 278 -17.50 4.95 -8.92
CA GLY A 278 -18.64 4.18 -9.44
C GLY A 278 -18.88 2.85 -8.71
N THR A 279 -20.11 2.36 -8.78
CA THR A 279 -20.57 1.10 -8.18
C THR A 279 -20.92 0.07 -9.26
N ILE A 280 -21.07 -1.19 -8.88
CA ILE A 280 -21.63 -2.25 -9.74
C ILE A 280 -23.11 -1.99 -10.01
N SER A 281 -23.84 -1.44 -9.05
CA SER A 281 -25.20 -0.97 -9.27
C SER A 281 -25.27 0.08 -10.40
N ASP A 282 -24.33 1.02 -10.48
CA ASP A 282 -24.27 2.01 -11.58
C ASP A 282 -24.09 1.34 -12.95
N ILE A 283 -23.25 0.30 -13.04
CA ILE A 283 -23.06 -0.49 -14.27
C ILE A 283 -24.37 -1.16 -14.70
N ILE A 284 -25.07 -1.83 -13.77
CA ILE A 284 -26.34 -2.50 -14.06
C ILE A 284 -27.42 -1.49 -14.47
N GLU A 285 -27.47 -0.32 -13.82
CA GLU A 285 -28.43 0.73 -14.14
C GLU A 285 -28.19 1.38 -15.51
N ALA A 286 -26.93 1.56 -15.88
CA ALA A 286 -26.54 2.03 -17.21
C ALA A 286 -26.91 1.01 -18.30
N GLY A 287 -26.82 -0.29 -17.98
CA GLY A 287 -27.11 -1.39 -18.90
C GLY A 287 -25.93 -1.78 -19.80
N ASP A 288 -24.79 -1.12 -19.61
CA ASP A 288 -23.46 -1.44 -20.15
C ASP A 288 -22.39 -0.91 -19.17
N GLY A 289 -21.15 -1.36 -19.32
CA GLY A 289 -20.03 -0.97 -18.45
C GLY A 289 -19.08 0.07 -19.04
N GLU A 290 -19.45 0.77 -20.11
CA GLU A 290 -18.60 1.78 -20.76
C GLU A 290 -18.28 2.92 -19.78
N GLY A 291 -17.00 3.25 -19.61
CA GLY A 291 -16.55 4.27 -18.64
C GLY A 291 -16.49 3.81 -17.18
N LEU A 292 -17.15 2.69 -16.85
CA LEU A 292 -17.37 2.24 -15.47
C LEU A 292 -16.59 0.98 -15.09
N ARG A 293 -16.15 0.15 -16.06
CA ARG A 293 -15.38 -1.07 -15.76
C ARG A 293 -13.91 -0.78 -15.47
N GLY A 294 -13.40 -1.44 -14.43
CA GLY A 294 -12.00 -1.46 -14.04
C GLY A 294 -11.23 -2.66 -14.60
N ALA A 295 -9.94 -2.75 -14.26
CA ALA A 295 -9.01 -3.72 -14.84
C ALA A 295 -9.35 -5.19 -14.58
N ALA A 296 -10.04 -5.52 -13.49
CA ALA A 296 -10.31 -6.91 -13.10
C ALA A 296 -11.08 -7.72 -14.17
N TYR A 297 -11.88 -7.05 -15.01
CA TYR A 297 -12.59 -7.69 -16.11
C TYR A 297 -11.68 -8.21 -17.24
N PHE A 298 -10.47 -7.68 -17.34
CA PHE A 298 -9.56 -7.93 -18.46
C PHE A 298 -8.35 -8.77 -18.06
N TRP A 299 -8.35 -9.35 -16.86
CA TRP A 299 -7.20 -10.09 -16.33
C TRP A 299 -6.75 -11.27 -17.19
N ASN A 300 -7.69 -12.07 -17.71
CA ASN A 300 -7.39 -13.18 -18.62
C ASN A 300 -7.46 -12.79 -20.10
N ARG A 301 -7.50 -11.50 -20.43
CA ARG A 301 -7.33 -11.06 -21.81
C ARG A 301 -5.91 -11.38 -22.31
N PRO A 302 -5.72 -11.93 -23.53
CA PRO A 302 -4.39 -11.99 -24.13
C PRO A 302 -3.74 -10.60 -24.20
N ASN A 303 -2.51 -10.49 -23.71
CA ASN A 303 -1.81 -9.20 -23.52
C ASN A 303 -2.66 -8.21 -22.69
N PRO A 304 -2.94 -8.52 -21.41
CA PRO A 304 -3.99 -7.86 -20.64
C PRO A 304 -3.70 -6.37 -20.43
N SER A 305 -2.44 -5.98 -20.25
CA SER A 305 -2.04 -4.58 -20.03
C SER A 305 -2.34 -3.64 -21.22
N GLU A 306 -2.54 -4.17 -22.44
CA GLU A 306 -2.87 -3.35 -23.62
C GLU A 306 -4.34 -2.93 -23.70
N ILE A 307 -5.19 -3.35 -22.76
CA ILE A 307 -6.61 -3.00 -22.79
C ILE A 307 -6.85 -1.48 -22.84
N GLN A 308 -6.02 -0.70 -22.15
CA GLN A 308 -6.14 0.76 -22.15
C GLN A 308 -5.90 1.36 -23.53
N THR A 309 -4.86 0.91 -24.22
CA THR A 309 -4.56 1.31 -25.61
C THR A 309 -5.72 0.90 -26.52
N ALA A 310 -6.18 -0.34 -26.37
CA ALA A 310 -7.22 -0.92 -27.21
C ALA A 310 -8.55 -0.15 -27.13
N ILE A 311 -9.04 0.12 -25.92
CA ILE A 311 -10.28 0.87 -25.69
C ILE A 311 -10.21 2.28 -26.29
N ASN A 312 -9.06 2.94 -26.21
CA ASN A 312 -8.86 4.27 -26.79
C ASN A 312 -8.89 4.29 -28.32
N GLU A 313 -8.72 3.13 -28.96
CA GLU A 313 -8.71 2.98 -30.43
C GLU A 313 -10.03 2.42 -30.99
N TYR A 314 -10.94 1.94 -30.14
CA TYR A 314 -12.22 1.40 -30.57
C TYR A 314 -13.20 2.52 -30.94
N ASP A 315 -13.83 2.41 -32.10
CA ASP A 315 -14.81 3.38 -32.60
C ASP A 315 -16.20 3.19 -31.94
N GLU A 316 -16.41 2.07 -31.24
CA GLU A 316 -17.68 1.62 -30.67
C GLU A 316 -17.94 2.16 -29.26
N VAL A 317 -16.90 2.64 -28.57
CA VAL A 317 -16.95 3.19 -27.20
C VAL A 317 -16.22 4.52 -27.13
N ASP A 318 -16.68 5.42 -26.27
CA ASP A 318 -15.97 6.63 -25.87
C ASP A 318 -14.92 6.22 -24.81
N GLY A 319 -13.68 5.98 -25.25
CA GLY A 319 -12.60 5.47 -24.40
C GLY A 319 -12.43 6.22 -23.05
N TRP A 320 -12.01 5.50 -22.02
CA TRP A 320 -11.84 6.01 -20.66
C TRP A 320 -10.56 5.46 -20.01
N SER A 321 -10.19 5.99 -18.84
CA SER A 321 -9.10 5.44 -18.03
C SER A 321 -9.58 4.21 -17.25
N VAL A 322 -9.08 3.02 -17.60
CA VAL A 322 -9.43 1.76 -16.94
C VAL A 322 -8.63 1.67 -15.64
N GLN A 323 -9.24 1.99 -14.49
CA GLN A 323 -8.51 1.97 -13.21
C GLN A 323 -7.81 0.62 -12.96
N GLY A 324 -6.50 0.70 -12.72
CA GLY A 324 -5.63 -0.43 -12.41
C GLY A 324 -5.03 -1.18 -13.62
N TYR A 325 -5.26 -0.74 -14.87
CA TYR A 325 -4.83 -1.52 -16.05
C TYR A 325 -3.32 -1.74 -16.14
N TRP A 326 -2.53 -0.72 -15.75
CA TRP A 326 -1.07 -0.72 -15.82
C TRP A 326 -0.48 -1.80 -14.91
N ASN A 327 -1.17 -2.08 -13.82
CA ASN A 327 -0.82 -3.13 -12.89
C ASN A 327 -1.07 -4.53 -13.46
N MET A 328 -1.69 -4.72 -14.63
CA MET A 328 -1.73 -6.04 -15.29
C MET A 328 -0.44 -6.38 -16.04
N THR A 329 0.57 -5.50 -16.01
CA THR A 329 1.90 -5.83 -16.51
C THR A 329 2.54 -6.98 -15.72
N GLY A 330 3.31 -7.82 -16.40
CA GLY A 330 3.98 -8.97 -15.76
C GLY A 330 3.09 -10.17 -15.44
N VAL A 331 1.81 -10.19 -15.84
CA VAL A 331 0.93 -11.35 -15.63
C VAL A 331 1.39 -12.55 -16.47
N GLU A 332 1.90 -12.35 -17.68
CA GLU A 332 2.46 -13.44 -18.49
C GLU A 332 3.78 -13.98 -17.90
N HIS A 333 4.63 -13.10 -17.37
CA HIS A 333 5.85 -13.51 -16.66
C HIS A 333 5.51 -14.29 -15.39
N LEU A 334 4.42 -13.94 -14.70
CA LEU A 334 3.86 -14.71 -13.59
C LEU A 334 3.37 -16.09 -14.04
N ALA A 335 2.75 -16.22 -15.21
CA ALA A 335 2.42 -17.52 -15.80
C ALA A 335 3.68 -18.39 -16.00
N TYR A 336 4.76 -17.82 -16.54
CA TYR A 336 6.01 -18.55 -16.76
C TYR A 336 6.70 -18.96 -15.46
N TYR A 337 6.68 -18.11 -14.44
CA TYR A 337 7.14 -18.43 -13.10
C TYR A 337 6.36 -19.62 -12.49
N LEU A 338 5.05 -19.70 -12.76
CA LEU A 338 4.19 -20.82 -12.33
C LEU A 338 4.36 -22.08 -13.18
N GLY A 339 5.02 -21.99 -14.33
CA GLY A 339 5.37 -23.14 -15.17
C GLY A 339 4.58 -23.27 -16.45
N ALA A 340 3.92 -22.20 -16.92
CA ALA A 340 3.42 -22.14 -18.29
C ALA A 340 4.56 -22.28 -19.30
N ASP A 341 4.29 -22.88 -20.46
CA ASP A 341 5.26 -22.99 -21.55
C ASP A 341 5.67 -21.58 -22.02
N PRO A 342 6.93 -21.14 -21.76
CA PRO A 342 7.28 -19.75 -21.95
C PRO A 342 7.53 -19.41 -23.41
N VAL A 343 7.21 -18.17 -23.78
CA VAL A 343 7.58 -17.60 -25.07
C VAL A 343 8.92 -16.89 -24.93
N GLU A 344 9.91 -17.29 -25.72
CA GLU A 344 11.23 -16.64 -25.73
C GLU A 344 11.12 -15.16 -26.11
N SER A 345 12.01 -14.32 -25.57
CA SER A 345 12.06 -12.90 -25.87
C SER A 345 12.14 -12.61 -27.37
N GLY A 346 11.47 -11.52 -27.79
CA GLY A 346 11.32 -11.17 -29.20
C GLY A 346 10.78 -9.76 -29.40
N ASP A 347 10.33 -9.48 -30.63
CA ASP A 347 9.75 -8.18 -30.97
C ASP A 347 8.26 -8.14 -30.53
N GLY A 348 8.01 -7.53 -29.35
CA GLY A 348 6.67 -7.28 -28.82
C GLY A 348 6.08 -8.43 -27.97
N ASN A 349 4.93 -8.18 -27.35
CA ASN A 349 4.20 -9.15 -26.55
C ASN A 349 3.27 -9.99 -27.45
N PRO A 350 3.33 -11.35 -27.43
CA PRO A 350 2.42 -12.19 -28.21
C PRO A 350 0.94 -12.00 -27.82
N ILE A 351 0.06 -12.21 -28.79
CA ILE A 351 -1.40 -12.29 -28.60
C ILE A 351 -1.92 -13.74 -28.67
N ASP A 352 -1.03 -14.70 -28.91
CA ASP A 352 -1.38 -16.12 -28.82
C ASP A 352 -1.66 -16.43 -27.34
N PRO A 353 -2.81 -17.05 -27.02
CA PRO A 353 -3.28 -17.17 -25.65
C PRO A 353 -2.46 -18.21 -24.89
N ILE A 354 -2.17 -17.92 -23.62
CA ILE A 354 -1.67 -18.89 -22.64
C ILE A 354 -2.86 -19.72 -22.17
N GLY A 355 -2.86 -21.02 -22.51
CA GLY A 355 -3.96 -21.95 -22.23
C GLY A 355 -3.57 -23.14 -21.34
N ASP A 356 -2.35 -23.18 -20.83
CA ASP A 356 -1.86 -24.26 -19.96
C ASP A 356 -1.90 -23.86 -18.47
N VAL A 357 -0.97 -23.02 -18.00
CA VAL A 357 -0.93 -22.52 -16.61
C VAL A 357 -1.13 -21.02 -16.65
N TYR A 358 -2.23 -20.52 -16.10
CA TYR A 358 -2.50 -19.08 -16.07
C TYR A 358 -2.76 -18.58 -14.64
N PRO A 359 -2.25 -17.41 -14.25
CA PRO A 359 -2.51 -16.83 -12.93
C PRO A 359 -4.00 -16.57 -12.69
N ASN A 360 -4.60 -17.23 -11.70
CA ASN A 360 -5.96 -16.92 -11.22
C ASN A 360 -5.96 -15.57 -10.47
N PRO A 361 -6.75 -14.55 -10.89
CA PRO A 361 -6.74 -13.22 -10.26
C PRO A 361 -7.12 -13.23 -8.78
N TYR A 362 -7.90 -14.22 -8.35
CA TYR A 362 -8.32 -14.38 -6.96
C TYR A 362 -7.26 -15.04 -6.07
N ARG A 363 -6.08 -15.39 -6.60
CA ARG A 363 -4.93 -15.81 -5.81
C ARG A 363 -4.06 -14.64 -5.33
N TYR A 364 -4.33 -13.40 -5.75
CA TYR A 364 -3.49 -12.22 -5.47
C TYR A 364 -4.25 -11.06 -4.82
N GLY A 365 -3.52 -10.22 -4.10
CA GLY A 365 -4.04 -9.07 -3.36
C GLY A 365 -4.30 -9.41 -1.89
N TYR A 366 -3.40 -10.13 -1.24
CA TYR A 366 -3.50 -10.58 0.15
C TYR A 366 -2.23 -10.32 0.95
N HIS A 367 -2.34 -10.36 2.27
CA HIS A 367 -1.18 -10.46 3.14
C HIS A 367 -0.62 -11.90 3.14
N VAL A 368 0.69 -12.04 2.98
CA VAL A 368 1.45 -13.29 2.84
C VAL A 368 2.37 -13.47 4.05
N ASP A 369 2.03 -14.41 4.91
CA ASP A 369 2.82 -14.76 6.10
C ASP A 369 3.86 -15.84 5.77
N ILE A 370 5.13 -15.52 6.01
CA ILE A 370 6.27 -16.41 5.78
C ILE A 370 6.53 -17.21 7.07
N ARG A 371 5.74 -18.27 7.27
CA ARG A 371 5.82 -19.15 8.44
C ARG A 371 7.10 -19.98 8.42
N GLU A 372 7.51 -20.41 9.61
CA GLU A 372 8.77 -21.13 9.84
C GLU A 372 9.97 -20.39 9.21
N PRO A 373 10.16 -19.09 9.54
CA PRO A 373 11.06 -18.18 8.80
C PRO A 373 12.53 -18.61 8.81
N THR A 374 12.92 -19.49 9.73
CA THR A 374 14.29 -20.01 9.89
C THR A 374 14.50 -21.39 9.25
N ALA A 375 13.46 -22.02 8.69
CA ALA A 375 13.57 -23.31 8.01
C ALA A 375 14.34 -23.19 6.68
N ASP A 376 14.91 -24.29 6.19
CA ASP A 376 15.61 -24.27 4.89
C ASP A 376 14.66 -23.79 3.76
N GLU A 377 13.41 -24.26 3.78
CA GLU A 377 12.31 -23.83 2.90
C GLU A 377 11.16 -23.28 3.77
N PRO A 378 11.04 -21.93 3.93
CA PRO A 378 9.93 -21.30 4.63
C PRO A 378 8.57 -21.67 4.03
N GLN A 379 7.51 -21.61 4.83
CA GLN A 379 6.15 -22.00 4.43
C GLN A 379 5.26 -20.77 4.31
N PRO A 380 4.90 -20.33 3.09
CA PRO A 380 4.03 -19.17 2.92
C PRO A 380 2.56 -19.53 3.15
N VAL A 381 1.80 -18.58 3.69
CA VAL A 381 0.34 -18.65 3.84
C VAL A 381 -0.26 -17.31 3.42
N LYS A 382 -1.25 -17.31 2.53
CA LYS A 382 -2.03 -16.10 2.23
C LYS A 382 -3.24 -16.02 3.15
N TYR A 383 -3.44 -14.88 3.80
CA TYR A 383 -4.65 -14.63 4.60
C TYR A 383 -5.79 -14.12 3.73
N TYR A 384 -6.35 -15.01 2.89
CA TYR A 384 -7.56 -14.77 2.10
C TYR A 384 -8.74 -14.21 2.92
N VAL A 385 -8.82 -14.60 4.19
CA VAL A 385 -9.85 -14.14 5.14
C VAL A 385 -9.76 -12.64 5.49
N MET A 386 -8.62 -12.00 5.22
CA MET A 386 -8.46 -10.55 5.38
C MET A 386 -8.95 -9.77 4.15
N GLY A 387 -9.46 -10.46 3.12
CA GLY A 387 -10.02 -9.86 1.92
C GLY A 387 -8.97 -9.50 0.86
N ARG A 388 -9.44 -9.35 -0.37
CA ARG A 388 -8.62 -8.99 -1.53
C ARG A 388 -8.62 -7.48 -1.78
N ALA A 389 -7.44 -6.86 -1.83
CA ALA A 389 -7.29 -5.44 -2.18
C ALA A 389 -5.91 -5.17 -2.82
N ALA A 390 -5.61 -3.91 -3.10
CA ALA A 390 -4.24 -3.44 -3.28
C ALA A 390 -3.69 -3.10 -1.91
N TRP A 391 -3.18 -4.11 -1.18
CA TRP A 391 -2.73 -3.91 0.19
C TRP A 391 -1.36 -3.27 0.22
N GLU A 392 -1.26 -2.18 0.96
CA GLU A 392 0.00 -1.52 1.26
C GLU A 392 0.51 -2.03 2.61
N ALA A 393 0.16 -1.38 3.72
CA ALA A 393 0.55 -1.82 5.05
C ALA A 393 -0.52 -2.66 5.78
N PRO A 394 -0.13 -3.80 6.40
CA PRO A 394 -0.85 -4.38 7.52
C PRO A 394 -0.29 -3.87 8.86
N ASP A 395 -1.12 -3.81 9.91
CA ASP A 395 -0.67 -3.73 11.31
C ASP A 395 -1.38 -4.83 12.11
N ILE A 396 -0.63 -5.87 12.49
CA ILE A 396 -1.15 -6.99 13.30
C ILE A 396 -0.97 -6.67 14.77
N LEU A 397 -2.08 -6.36 15.43
CA LEU A 397 -2.04 -5.88 16.80
C LEU A 397 -1.67 -6.98 17.82
N PRO A 398 -1.15 -6.61 19.01
CA PRO A 398 -0.66 -7.57 20.01
C PRO A 398 -1.70 -8.50 20.64
N ASP A 399 -3.00 -8.32 20.35
CA ASP A 399 -4.02 -9.32 20.70
C ASP A 399 -4.03 -10.53 19.74
N GLU A 400 -3.19 -10.47 18.70
CA GLU A 400 -3.01 -11.44 17.62
C GLU A 400 -4.33 -11.74 16.89
N ARG A 401 -5.28 -10.82 16.90
CA ARG A 401 -6.59 -11.00 16.29
C ARG A 401 -6.95 -9.85 15.39
N THR A 402 -6.71 -8.64 15.86
CA THR A 402 -7.11 -7.41 15.18
C THR A 402 -6.01 -7.03 14.22
N VAL A 403 -6.38 -6.83 12.96
CA VAL A 403 -5.46 -6.39 11.90
C VAL A 403 -6.10 -5.18 11.23
N TYR A 404 -5.34 -4.09 11.10
CA TYR A 404 -5.70 -2.99 10.21
C TYR A 404 -4.94 -3.14 8.90
N GLY A 405 -5.60 -2.83 7.79
CA GLY A 405 -4.99 -2.89 6.46
C GLY A 405 -5.29 -1.61 5.69
N CYS A 406 -4.25 -0.97 5.17
CA CYS A 406 -4.34 0.17 4.28
C CYS A 406 -4.32 -0.30 2.82
N SER A 407 -5.17 0.28 1.97
CA SER A 407 -5.23 -0.05 0.55
C SER A 407 -4.92 1.17 -0.30
N ASP A 408 -3.84 1.09 -1.07
CA ASP A 408 -3.29 2.22 -1.85
C ASP A 408 -3.93 2.35 -3.23
N GLY A 409 -4.21 3.59 -3.66
CA GLY A 409 -4.76 4.05 -4.93
C GLY A 409 -6.06 4.85 -4.80
N ASP A 410 -6.53 5.42 -5.90
CA ASP A 410 -7.69 6.30 -5.92
C ASP A 410 -8.98 5.62 -5.44
N SER A 411 -9.70 6.27 -4.52
CA SER A 411 -10.95 5.76 -3.95
C SER A 411 -10.76 4.34 -3.37
N LYS A 412 -9.82 4.19 -2.45
CA LYS A 412 -9.60 2.95 -1.68
C LYS A 412 -9.74 3.21 -0.19
N GLY A 413 -9.61 2.16 0.62
CA GLY A 413 -10.10 2.18 2.00
C GLY A 413 -9.09 1.66 3.00
N ILE A 414 -9.29 2.06 4.26
CA ILE A 414 -8.69 1.40 5.42
C ILE A 414 -9.65 0.31 5.88
N TYR A 415 -9.19 -0.93 5.96
CA TYR A 415 -9.99 -2.07 6.38
C TYR A 415 -9.55 -2.58 7.75
N LYS A 416 -10.43 -3.37 8.37
CA LYS A 416 -10.11 -4.05 9.63
C LYS A 416 -10.54 -5.51 9.55
N PHE A 417 -9.69 -6.41 10.03
CA PHE A 417 -10.03 -7.81 10.24
C PHE A 417 -9.93 -8.16 11.72
N VAL A 418 -10.84 -9.01 12.22
CA VAL A 418 -10.78 -9.53 13.59
C VAL A 418 -10.94 -11.05 13.60
N ALA A 419 -9.89 -11.77 13.98
CA ALA A 419 -9.91 -13.22 14.11
C ALA A 419 -10.72 -13.71 15.33
N ASP A 420 -11.41 -14.85 15.19
CA ASP A 420 -12.22 -15.48 16.25
C ASP A 420 -11.40 -15.83 17.51
N ARG A 421 -10.13 -16.17 17.32
CA ARG A 421 -9.11 -16.45 18.35
C ARG A 421 -7.74 -15.96 17.86
N PRO A 422 -6.72 -15.85 18.73
CA PRO A 422 -5.37 -15.42 18.33
C PRO A 422 -4.88 -16.24 17.13
N ILE A 423 -4.36 -15.58 16.10
CA ILE A 423 -3.93 -16.19 14.84
C ILE A 423 -2.83 -17.23 15.09
N SER A 424 -1.89 -16.94 15.99
CA SER A 424 -0.83 -17.90 16.38
C SER A 424 -1.38 -19.16 17.07
N SER A 425 -2.61 -19.13 17.60
CA SER A 425 -3.22 -20.25 18.32
C SER A 425 -3.85 -21.30 17.41
N TYR A 426 -4.01 -21.00 16.12
CA TYR A 426 -4.44 -21.98 15.13
C TYR A 426 -3.31 -22.98 14.86
N GLN A 427 -3.64 -24.28 14.83
CA GLN A 427 -2.64 -25.31 14.51
C GLN A 427 -2.30 -25.32 13.03
N ASP A 428 -3.31 -25.12 12.20
CA ASP A 428 -3.19 -24.90 10.77
C ASP A 428 -3.55 -23.44 10.50
N PRO A 429 -2.63 -22.63 9.94
CA PRO A 429 -2.94 -21.25 9.55
C PRO A 429 -4.12 -21.12 8.58
N MET A 430 -4.43 -22.15 7.79
CA MET A 430 -5.60 -22.16 6.91
C MET A 430 -6.93 -22.26 7.67
N ASP A 431 -6.91 -22.67 8.94
CA ASP A 431 -8.12 -22.68 9.78
C ASP A 431 -8.47 -21.28 10.33
N VAL A 432 -7.63 -20.25 10.13
CA VAL A 432 -7.88 -18.90 10.63
C VAL A 432 -9.24 -18.42 10.13
N ALA A 433 -10.11 -18.07 11.08
CA ALA A 433 -11.46 -17.56 10.81
C ALA A 433 -11.69 -16.25 11.56
N GLY A 434 -12.54 -15.39 10.99
CA GLY A 434 -12.86 -14.09 11.56
C GLY A 434 -13.80 -13.28 10.69
N THR A 435 -13.93 -12.01 11.07
CA THR A 435 -14.81 -11.06 10.40
C THR A 435 -14.00 -9.95 9.74
N LEU A 436 -14.31 -9.68 8.47
CA LEU A 436 -13.78 -8.54 7.71
C LEU A 436 -14.71 -7.34 7.87
N TYR A 437 -14.14 -6.15 8.00
CA TYR A 437 -14.85 -4.89 8.21
C TYR A 437 -14.37 -3.80 7.24
N ALA A 438 -15.30 -2.95 6.82
CA ALA A 438 -15.04 -1.70 6.12
C ALA A 438 -15.39 -0.50 7.02
N PRO A 439 -14.78 0.68 6.80
CA PRO A 439 -14.99 1.85 7.63
C PRO A 439 -16.26 2.61 7.19
N LYS A 440 -16.87 3.32 8.12
CA LYS A 440 -17.86 4.36 7.87
C LYS A 440 -17.48 5.60 8.68
N ILE A 441 -17.25 6.72 8.00
CA ILE A 441 -17.07 8.02 8.62
C ILE A 441 -18.45 8.56 9.00
N THR A 442 -18.63 8.97 10.26
CA THR A 442 -19.96 9.28 10.82
C THR A 442 -20.16 10.73 11.22
N ASN A 443 -19.10 11.52 11.34
CA ASN A 443 -19.22 12.92 11.72
C ASN A 443 -19.44 13.81 10.50
N ASP A 444 -20.55 14.57 10.50
CA ASP A 444 -20.87 15.56 9.45
C ASP A 444 -19.73 16.56 9.17
N GLU A 445 -18.83 16.80 10.12
CA GLU A 445 -17.69 17.71 9.94
C GLU A 445 -16.67 17.18 8.92
N ALA A 446 -16.59 15.86 8.69
CA ALA A 446 -15.73 15.26 7.68
C ALA A 446 -16.09 15.69 6.25
N ALA A 447 -17.32 16.16 6.01
CA ALA A 447 -17.79 16.69 4.74
C ALA A 447 -18.07 18.20 4.79
N SER A 448 -17.31 18.94 5.59
CA SER A 448 -17.57 20.37 5.85
C SER A 448 -16.82 21.36 4.96
N GLY A 449 -15.88 20.91 4.12
CA GLY A 449 -14.96 21.78 3.36
C GLY A 449 -14.09 22.65 4.29
N LYS A 450 -13.65 22.07 5.41
CA LYS A 450 -12.65 22.67 6.30
C LYS A 450 -11.31 21.99 6.07
N SER A 451 -10.24 22.60 6.54
CA SER A 451 -8.92 21.98 6.56
C SER A 451 -8.89 20.61 7.25
N PRO A 452 -8.22 19.60 6.66
CA PRO A 452 -7.90 18.33 7.31
C PRO A 452 -7.14 18.49 8.63
N ALA A 453 -6.44 19.61 8.83
CA ALA A 453 -5.73 19.90 10.09
C ALA A 453 -6.66 20.17 11.29
N GLU A 454 -7.94 20.47 11.06
CA GLU A 454 -8.89 20.84 12.11
C GLU A 454 -9.97 19.78 12.38
N VAL A 455 -10.09 18.78 11.52
CA VAL A 455 -11.21 17.84 11.53
C VAL A 455 -10.71 16.42 11.79
N PRO A 456 -11.03 15.82 12.95
CA PRO A 456 -10.86 14.39 13.13
C PRO A 456 -11.95 13.63 12.37
N LEU A 457 -11.65 12.38 12.00
CA LEU A 457 -12.62 11.47 11.37
C LEU A 457 -13.16 10.51 12.44
N GLU A 458 -14.47 10.51 12.70
CA GLU A 458 -15.15 9.56 13.58
C GLU A 458 -15.51 8.31 12.78
N ILE A 459 -15.04 7.13 13.22
CA ILE A 459 -15.16 5.88 12.47
C ILE A 459 -16.06 4.88 13.19
N GLU A 460 -17.00 4.32 12.44
CA GLU A 460 -17.67 3.05 12.74
C GLU A 460 -17.19 1.95 11.79
N TRP A 461 -17.13 0.70 12.25
CA TRP A 461 -16.69 -0.43 11.45
C TRP A 461 -17.88 -1.32 11.09
N TRP A 462 -18.20 -1.42 9.80
CA TRP A 462 -19.27 -2.24 9.27
C TRP A 462 -18.76 -3.62 8.88
N GLU A 463 -19.39 -4.68 9.41
CA GLU A 463 -19.06 -6.07 9.05
C GLU A 463 -19.37 -6.29 7.57
N LEU A 464 -18.38 -6.75 6.78
CA LEU A 464 -18.61 -7.20 5.41
C LEU A 464 -19.01 -8.68 5.36
N GLY A 465 -18.35 -9.52 6.16
CA GLY A 465 -18.62 -10.95 6.20
C GLY A 465 -17.73 -11.71 7.18
N HIS A 466 -18.13 -12.96 7.49
CA HIS A 466 -17.37 -13.90 8.32
C HIS A 466 -17.13 -15.20 7.54
N ALA A 467 -15.89 -15.68 7.57
CA ALA A 467 -15.45 -16.93 6.96
C ALA A 467 -14.14 -17.42 7.58
N SER A 468 -13.73 -18.62 7.18
CA SER A 468 -12.37 -19.15 7.39
C SER A 468 -11.53 -19.06 6.13
N ASN A 469 -10.21 -19.03 6.31
CA ASN A 469 -9.25 -18.97 5.21
C ASN A 469 -9.41 -20.16 4.25
N VAL A 470 -9.66 -21.36 4.79
CA VAL A 470 -9.92 -22.58 4.01
C VAL A 470 -11.26 -22.56 3.26
N GLU A 471 -12.30 -21.91 3.78
CA GLU A 471 -13.54 -21.71 3.02
C GLU A 471 -13.28 -20.84 1.79
N ILE A 472 -12.54 -19.74 1.97
CA ILE A 472 -12.26 -18.80 0.88
C ILE A 472 -11.33 -19.42 -0.15
N GLU A 473 -10.28 -20.12 0.27
CA GLU A 473 -9.40 -20.87 -0.62
C GLU A 473 -10.17 -21.87 -1.50
N SER A 474 -11.19 -22.52 -0.92
CA SER A 474 -12.05 -23.44 -1.68
C SER A 474 -12.87 -22.74 -2.77
N TRP A 475 -13.28 -21.48 -2.56
CA TRP A 475 -13.94 -20.66 -3.57
C TRP A 475 -12.97 -20.19 -4.64
N ILE A 476 -11.75 -19.80 -4.26
CA ILE A 476 -10.70 -19.35 -5.18
C ILE A 476 -10.33 -20.48 -6.15
N THR A 477 -10.21 -21.71 -5.65
CA THR A 477 -9.87 -22.89 -6.45
C THR A 477 -10.85 -23.16 -7.60
N GLU A 478 -12.10 -22.69 -7.50
CA GLU A 478 -13.08 -22.81 -8.58
C GLU A 478 -12.66 -22.08 -9.86
N TYR A 479 -11.70 -21.15 -9.78
CA TYR A 479 -11.21 -20.32 -10.88
C TYR A 479 -9.78 -20.66 -11.33
N ASP A 480 -9.13 -21.68 -10.77
CA ASP A 480 -7.72 -22.02 -11.08
C ASP A 480 -7.51 -22.53 -12.51
N ASP A 481 -8.56 -23.04 -13.16
CA ASP A 481 -8.52 -23.54 -14.54
C ASP A 481 -8.90 -22.45 -15.57
N VAL A 482 -9.15 -21.21 -15.15
CA VAL A 482 -9.49 -20.08 -16.05
C VAL A 482 -8.21 -19.51 -16.68
N THR A 483 -8.20 -19.43 -18.01
CA THR A 483 -7.04 -19.04 -18.83
C THR A 483 -7.40 -17.95 -19.84
N GLN A 484 -6.42 -17.57 -20.68
CA GLN A 484 -6.67 -16.66 -21.79
C GLN A 484 -7.48 -17.30 -22.93
N VAL A 485 -7.56 -18.64 -22.97
CA VAL A 485 -8.43 -19.35 -23.91
C VAL A 485 -9.90 -19.11 -23.54
N ASP A 486 -10.24 -19.17 -22.25
CA ASP A 486 -11.59 -18.94 -21.75
C ASP A 486 -12.08 -17.53 -22.06
N TYR A 487 -11.22 -16.51 -21.92
CA TYR A 487 -11.55 -15.14 -22.31
C TYR A 487 -12.06 -15.05 -23.75
N LEU A 488 -11.41 -15.77 -24.67
CA LEU A 488 -11.78 -15.76 -26.08
C LEU A 488 -13.01 -16.62 -26.37
N GLU A 489 -13.13 -17.82 -25.76
CA GLU A 489 -14.24 -18.74 -26.01
C GLU A 489 -15.56 -18.26 -25.37
N SER A 490 -15.51 -17.65 -24.19
CA SER A 490 -16.68 -17.14 -23.47
C SER A 490 -17.25 -15.86 -24.09
N HIS A 491 -16.40 -15.02 -24.69
CA HIS A 491 -16.78 -13.67 -25.12
C HIS A 491 -16.78 -13.48 -26.64
N THR A 492 -16.49 -14.52 -27.43
CA THR A 492 -16.53 -14.44 -28.91
C THR A 492 -16.98 -15.75 -29.54
N ASN A 493 -17.00 -15.81 -30.89
CA ASN A 493 -17.18 -17.05 -31.64
C ASN A 493 -15.86 -17.79 -31.97
N TRP A 494 -14.75 -17.44 -31.31
CA TRP A 494 -13.46 -18.10 -31.45
C TRP A 494 -13.47 -19.51 -30.83
N SER A 495 -12.54 -20.36 -31.23
CA SER A 495 -12.34 -21.69 -30.63
C SER A 495 -10.86 -22.03 -30.60
N GLU A 496 -10.43 -22.80 -29.61
CA GLU A 496 -9.02 -23.16 -29.44
C GLU A 496 -8.41 -23.75 -30.74
N GLY A 497 -7.27 -23.17 -31.15
CA GLY A 497 -6.54 -23.51 -32.37
C GLY A 497 -6.87 -22.64 -33.58
N ASP A 498 -7.90 -21.80 -33.51
CA ASP A 498 -8.09 -20.71 -34.47
C ASP A 498 -7.09 -19.58 -34.21
N LYS A 499 -6.72 -18.86 -35.28
CA LYS A 499 -5.78 -17.74 -35.16
C LYS A 499 -6.45 -16.59 -34.39
N VAL A 500 -5.82 -16.11 -33.33
CA VAL A 500 -6.21 -14.85 -32.67
C VAL A 500 -5.82 -13.66 -33.55
N THR A 501 -6.75 -12.74 -33.74
CA THR A 501 -6.54 -11.48 -34.47
C THR A 501 -7.00 -10.30 -33.63
N GLU A 502 -6.57 -9.09 -34.01
CA GLU A 502 -7.02 -7.85 -33.37
C GLU A 502 -8.55 -7.73 -33.40
N GLU A 503 -9.21 -8.20 -34.46
CA GLU A 503 -10.68 -8.20 -34.54
C GLU A 503 -11.33 -9.18 -33.56
N VAL A 504 -10.71 -10.34 -33.30
CA VAL A 504 -11.22 -11.30 -32.29
C VAL A 504 -11.07 -10.72 -30.89
N LEU A 505 -9.91 -10.12 -30.58
CA LEU A 505 -9.71 -9.44 -29.30
C LEU A 505 -10.70 -8.29 -29.11
N LYS A 506 -10.91 -7.49 -30.15
CA LYS A 506 -11.90 -6.41 -30.11
C LYS A 506 -13.33 -6.92 -29.89
N GLU A 507 -13.72 -8.03 -30.52
CA GLU A 507 -15.03 -8.65 -30.27
C GLU A 507 -15.17 -9.07 -28.80
N ALA A 508 -14.12 -9.69 -28.22
CA ALA A 508 -14.11 -10.12 -26.82
C ALA A 508 -14.17 -8.93 -25.86
N ASP A 509 -13.33 -7.93 -26.09
CA ASP A 509 -13.24 -6.73 -25.27
C ASP A 509 -14.58 -6.00 -25.23
N LEU A 510 -15.24 -5.82 -26.38
CA LEU A 510 -16.56 -5.16 -26.45
C LEU A 510 -17.67 -5.96 -25.75
N GLU A 511 -17.66 -7.31 -25.86
CA GLU A 511 -18.60 -8.16 -25.12
C GLU A 511 -18.39 -8.05 -23.61
N VAL A 512 -17.14 -8.01 -23.15
CA VAL A 512 -16.80 -7.83 -21.73
C VAL A 512 -17.16 -6.42 -21.25
N ILE A 513 -17.02 -5.39 -22.08
CA ILE A 513 -17.45 -4.03 -21.75
C ILE A 513 -18.97 -3.96 -21.58
N GLU A 514 -19.73 -4.58 -22.48
CA GLU A 514 -21.19 -4.58 -22.40
C GLU A 514 -21.68 -5.44 -21.23
N ASN A 515 -21.29 -6.72 -21.20
CA ASN A 515 -21.94 -7.75 -20.37
C ASN A 515 -21.08 -8.25 -19.20
N GLY A 516 -19.84 -7.78 -19.06
CA GLY A 516 -18.91 -8.22 -18.04
C GLY A 516 -18.16 -9.49 -18.42
N ASN A 517 -17.19 -9.86 -17.60
CA ASN A 517 -16.40 -11.07 -17.80
C ASN A 517 -17.10 -12.24 -17.12
N SER A 518 -17.63 -13.15 -17.93
CA SER A 518 -18.43 -14.30 -17.48
C SER A 518 -17.62 -15.44 -16.87
N ASP A 519 -16.29 -15.36 -16.93
CA ASP A 519 -15.38 -16.37 -16.34
C ASP A 519 -15.22 -16.20 -14.81
N TYR A 520 -15.63 -15.05 -14.26
CA TYR A 520 -15.44 -14.66 -12.85
C TYR A 520 -16.78 -14.35 -12.15
N ILE A 521 -16.73 -13.85 -10.90
CA ILE A 521 -17.93 -13.41 -10.18
C ILE A 521 -18.69 -12.38 -11.03
N SER A 522 -20.00 -12.58 -11.21
CA SER A 522 -20.82 -11.69 -12.03
C SER A 522 -21.27 -10.46 -11.25
N ASP A 523 -21.63 -9.42 -12.00
CA ASP A 523 -22.06 -8.13 -11.45
C ASP A 523 -23.36 -8.30 -10.66
N GLU A 524 -24.28 -9.15 -11.14
CA GLU A 524 -25.52 -9.49 -10.46
C GLU A 524 -25.28 -10.20 -9.12
N ALA A 525 -24.24 -11.03 -9.01
CA ALA A 525 -23.92 -11.69 -7.75
C ALA A 525 -23.47 -10.70 -6.68
N ILE A 526 -22.70 -9.67 -7.06
CA ILE A 526 -22.25 -8.61 -6.15
C ILE A 526 -23.45 -7.77 -5.68
N VAL A 527 -24.33 -7.37 -6.60
CA VAL A 527 -25.54 -6.60 -6.26
C VAL A 527 -26.53 -7.44 -5.45
N GLU A 528 -26.73 -8.71 -5.78
CA GLU A 528 -27.60 -9.60 -5.00
C GLU A 528 -27.07 -9.80 -3.57
N TRP A 529 -25.74 -9.91 -3.39
CA TRP A 529 -25.14 -9.94 -2.07
C TRP A 529 -25.48 -8.65 -1.28
N ALA A 530 -25.33 -7.48 -1.89
CA ALA A 530 -25.61 -6.20 -1.25
C ALA A 530 -27.10 -6.05 -0.87
N GLU A 531 -28.03 -6.44 -1.75
CA GLU A 531 -29.47 -6.43 -1.45
C GLU A 531 -29.83 -7.34 -0.25
N GLN A 532 -29.19 -8.51 -0.16
CA GLN A 532 -29.37 -9.43 0.96
C GLN A 532 -28.77 -8.87 2.25
N TYR A 533 -27.57 -8.29 2.16
CA TYR A 533 -26.87 -7.60 3.24
C TYR A 533 -27.74 -6.50 3.85
N GLU A 534 -28.25 -5.56 3.04
CA GLU A 534 -29.07 -4.43 3.54
C GLU A 534 -30.34 -4.90 4.24
N LYS A 535 -30.98 -5.93 3.70
CA LYS A 535 -32.29 -6.40 4.16
C LYS A 535 -32.20 -7.29 5.39
N GLN A 536 -31.13 -8.07 5.54
CA GLN A 536 -31.04 -9.18 6.50
C GLN A 536 -29.81 -9.11 7.41
N GLY A 537 -28.83 -8.25 7.08
CA GLY A 537 -27.53 -8.13 7.73
C GLY A 537 -26.47 -9.07 7.15
N PRO A 538 -25.18 -8.83 7.46
CA PRO A 538 -24.03 -9.53 6.87
C PRO A 538 -24.04 -11.05 7.07
N ASN A 539 -24.64 -11.51 8.17
CA ASN A 539 -24.66 -12.91 8.55
C ASN A 539 -25.86 -13.70 7.95
N CYS A 540 -26.66 -13.08 7.10
CA CYS A 540 -27.89 -13.63 6.55
C CYS A 540 -27.94 -13.54 5.01
N VAL A 541 -26.78 -13.67 4.37
CA VAL A 541 -26.65 -13.80 2.91
C VAL A 541 -26.61 -15.29 2.51
N ASP A 542 -27.02 -15.60 1.29
CA ASP A 542 -26.94 -16.96 0.74
C ASP A 542 -25.50 -17.47 0.70
N GLU A 543 -25.33 -18.78 0.90
CA GLU A 543 -24.01 -19.41 1.09
C GLU A 543 -23.04 -19.12 -0.07
N GLU A 544 -23.56 -19.16 -1.30
CA GLU A 544 -22.79 -18.92 -2.52
C GLU A 544 -22.33 -17.46 -2.69
N LEU A 545 -23.03 -16.51 -2.06
CA LEU A 545 -22.70 -15.07 -2.07
C LEU A 545 -21.72 -14.66 -0.96
N ARG A 546 -21.45 -15.53 0.02
CA ARG A 546 -20.50 -15.25 1.11
C ARG A 546 -19.08 -14.93 0.61
N ARG A 547 -18.73 -15.34 -0.62
CA ARG A 547 -17.42 -15.08 -1.25
C ARG A 547 -17.20 -13.63 -1.65
N VAL A 548 -18.27 -12.90 -1.97
CA VAL A 548 -18.22 -11.54 -2.53
C VAL A 548 -17.36 -10.59 -1.68
N PRO A 549 -17.57 -10.45 -0.37
CA PRO A 549 -16.79 -9.51 0.44
C PRO A 549 -15.30 -9.87 0.60
N PHE A 550 -14.89 -11.11 0.29
CA PHE A 550 -13.50 -11.54 0.40
C PHE A 550 -12.76 -11.53 -0.94
N LEU A 551 -13.46 -11.79 -2.06
CA LEU A 551 -12.86 -11.86 -3.40
C LEU A 551 -13.00 -10.53 -4.16
N GLU A 552 -14.03 -9.74 -3.85
CA GLU A 552 -14.35 -8.45 -4.45
C GLU A 552 -14.55 -7.37 -3.37
N THR A 553 -13.69 -7.36 -2.34
CA THR A 553 -13.80 -6.56 -1.11
C THR A 553 -14.20 -5.11 -1.36
N ARG A 554 -13.51 -4.43 -2.29
CA ARG A 554 -13.79 -3.03 -2.60
C ARG A 554 -15.15 -2.83 -3.25
N ALA A 555 -15.55 -3.71 -4.18
CA ALA A 555 -16.88 -3.63 -4.80
C ALA A 555 -17.96 -3.86 -3.75
N ALA A 556 -17.78 -4.86 -2.88
CA ALA A 556 -18.68 -5.14 -1.77
C ALA A 556 -18.82 -3.95 -0.81
N ALA A 557 -17.70 -3.32 -0.41
CA ALA A 557 -17.70 -2.16 0.47
C ALA A 557 -18.44 -0.96 -0.14
N LYS A 558 -18.26 -0.72 -1.44
CA LYS A 558 -18.96 0.34 -2.19
C LYS A 558 -20.47 0.11 -2.27
N GLU A 559 -20.89 -1.11 -2.62
CA GLU A 559 -22.33 -1.40 -2.77
C GLU A 559 -23.12 -1.14 -1.50
N ILE A 560 -22.50 -1.31 -0.32
CA ILE A 560 -23.16 -1.06 0.97
C ILE A 560 -22.95 0.37 1.49
N GLY A 561 -22.20 1.22 0.78
CA GLY A 561 -21.95 2.62 1.13
C GLY A 561 -20.96 2.84 2.26
N ALA A 562 -19.91 2.00 2.36
CA ALA A 562 -18.77 2.24 3.24
C ALA A 562 -17.90 3.41 2.74
N SER A 563 -17.21 4.10 3.65
CA SER A 563 -16.36 5.26 3.32
C SER A 563 -15.00 4.81 2.81
N ILE A 564 -14.91 4.54 1.51
CA ILE A 564 -13.67 4.09 0.87
C ILE A 564 -13.15 5.13 -0.12
N GLU A 565 -13.39 6.40 0.15
CA GLU A 565 -12.92 7.52 -0.69
C GLU A 565 -11.48 7.91 -0.38
N PHE A 566 -10.77 7.19 0.51
CA PHE A 566 -9.39 7.52 0.85
C PHE A 566 -8.52 7.43 -0.41
N ASN A 567 -7.71 8.46 -0.64
CA ASN A 567 -6.72 8.45 -1.70
C ASN A 567 -5.37 8.04 -1.11
N LYS A 568 -4.75 7.02 -1.69
CA LYS A 568 -3.47 6.46 -1.24
C LYS A 568 -3.39 6.25 0.27
N ALA A 569 -4.26 5.37 0.79
CA ALA A 569 -4.08 4.90 2.16
C ALA A 569 -2.91 3.91 2.17
N GLU A 570 -1.75 4.36 2.63
CA GLU A 570 -0.49 3.62 2.46
C GLU A 570 0.00 3.01 3.78
N GLY A 571 0.51 3.84 4.71
CA GLY A 571 1.06 3.36 5.97
C GLY A 571 0.03 3.09 7.06
N VAL A 572 0.22 2.03 7.84
CA VAL A 572 -0.38 1.85 9.16
C VAL A 572 0.60 1.14 10.08
N ASP A 573 0.78 1.64 11.30
CA ASP A 573 1.60 0.94 12.29
C ASP A 573 1.32 1.35 13.74
N SER A 574 1.61 0.44 14.66
CA SER A 574 1.61 0.63 16.10
C SER A 574 2.85 -0.03 16.70
N LYS A 575 3.35 0.49 17.82
CA LYS A 575 4.52 -0.13 18.46
C LYS A 575 4.22 -1.61 18.81
N ASP A 576 5.23 -2.48 18.71
CA ASP A 576 5.09 -3.94 18.87
C ASP A 576 4.36 -4.40 20.16
N ASP A 577 4.48 -3.63 21.25
CA ASP A 577 3.89 -3.97 22.55
C ASP A 577 2.62 -3.18 22.89
N ALA A 578 1.99 -2.55 21.89
CA ALA A 578 0.80 -1.71 22.00
C ALA A 578 -0.34 -2.37 22.80
N ARG A 579 -0.96 -1.56 23.65
CA ARG A 579 -2.08 -1.94 24.51
C ARG A 579 -3.25 -0.98 24.29
N PRO A 580 -4.46 -1.35 24.74
CA PRO A 580 -5.54 -0.38 24.84
C PRO A 580 -5.10 0.88 25.59
N GLY A 581 -5.26 2.05 24.95
CA GLY A 581 -4.81 3.36 25.40
C GLY A 581 -3.45 3.81 24.82
N ASP A 582 -2.72 2.93 24.13
CA ASP A 582 -1.59 3.31 23.27
C ASP A 582 -2.12 3.73 21.88
N TYR A 583 -1.23 4.21 21.01
CA TYR A 583 -1.59 4.77 19.72
C TYR A 583 -1.20 3.86 18.55
N ILE A 584 -2.01 3.95 17.49
CA ILE A 584 -1.77 3.47 16.13
C ILE A 584 -1.78 4.69 15.19
N TYR A 585 -1.02 4.63 14.10
CA TYR A 585 -0.85 5.71 13.13
C TYR A 585 -1.26 5.24 11.75
N PHE A 586 -1.88 6.12 10.97
CA PHE A 586 -2.30 5.86 9.58
C PHE A 586 -1.76 6.98 8.68
N GLY A 587 -1.06 6.64 7.60
CA GLY A 587 -0.59 7.54 6.56
C GLY A 587 -1.57 7.57 5.39
N ILE A 588 -2.05 8.77 5.06
CA ILE A 588 -2.83 9.04 3.85
C ILE A 588 -1.97 9.98 3.00
N SER A 589 -1.47 9.49 1.88
CA SER A 589 -0.36 10.14 1.15
C SER A 589 -0.80 11.40 0.44
N GLU A 590 -2.07 11.44 0.04
CA GLU A 590 -2.69 12.57 -0.64
C GLU A 590 -4.08 12.81 -0.07
N PHE A 591 -4.37 14.06 0.28
CA PHE A 591 -5.72 14.46 0.68
C PHE A 591 -6.31 15.33 -0.44
N ASN A 592 -6.72 14.70 -1.53
CA ASN A 592 -7.24 15.35 -2.72
C ASN A 592 -8.29 14.45 -3.42
N ASP A 593 -8.68 14.82 -4.63
CA ASP A 593 -9.56 14.04 -5.51
C ASP A 593 -10.88 13.65 -4.85
N ASP A 594 -11.12 12.35 -4.62
CA ASP A 594 -12.36 11.88 -4.04
C ASP A 594 -12.53 12.24 -2.56
N MET A 595 -11.46 12.70 -1.90
CA MET A 595 -11.48 13.22 -0.53
C MET A 595 -11.68 14.74 -0.43
N ASP A 596 -11.40 15.50 -1.49
CA ASP A 596 -11.47 16.96 -1.47
C ASP A 596 -12.73 17.51 -2.16
N ASN A 597 -13.21 18.65 -1.66
CA ASN A 597 -14.11 19.60 -2.34
C ASN A 597 -15.26 19.07 -3.23
N GLN A 598 -15.77 17.87 -2.95
CA GLN A 598 -16.95 17.36 -3.63
C GLN A 598 -18.16 18.23 -3.32
N ALA A 599 -19.06 18.41 -4.30
CA ALA A 599 -20.32 19.07 -4.00
C ALA A 599 -21.03 18.28 -2.89
N PRO A 600 -21.72 18.91 -1.92
CA PRO A 600 -22.42 18.23 -0.83
C PRO A 600 -23.47 17.18 -1.26
N ASP A 601 -23.70 17.06 -2.57
CA ASP A 601 -24.69 16.21 -3.22
C ASP A 601 -24.04 15.04 -4.01
N ASP A 602 -22.70 14.96 -4.10
CA ASP A 602 -21.95 14.00 -4.95
C ASP A 602 -21.52 12.70 -4.23
N GLY A 603 -21.84 12.55 -2.93
CA GLY A 603 -22.07 11.22 -2.33
C GLY A 603 -20.99 10.62 -1.42
N GLY A 604 -19.81 11.25 -1.23
CA GLY A 604 -18.79 10.78 -0.29
C GLY A 604 -19.01 11.22 1.17
N ASP A 605 -18.50 10.45 2.14
CA ASP A 605 -18.54 10.82 3.57
C ASP A 605 -17.39 11.75 4.00
N ILE A 606 -16.37 11.91 3.15
CA ILE A 606 -15.21 12.79 3.36
C ILE A 606 -15.18 13.83 2.24
N ALA A 607 -15.17 15.11 2.62
CA ALA A 607 -15.04 16.26 1.72
C ALA A 607 -14.43 17.44 2.50
N LEU A 608 -13.11 17.40 2.70
CA LEU A 608 -12.33 18.46 3.37
C LEU A 608 -11.52 19.28 2.34
N ASP A 609 -10.82 20.32 2.78
CA ASP A 609 -9.94 21.09 1.90
C ASP A 609 -8.76 20.22 1.42
N ARG A 610 -8.32 20.46 0.19
CA ARG A 610 -7.18 19.78 -0.44
C ARG A 610 -5.88 19.97 0.36
N VAL A 611 -5.13 18.89 0.55
CA VAL A 611 -3.74 18.89 1.03
C VAL A 611 -2.99 17.82 0.25
N ASP A 612 -2.26 18.23 -0.77
CA ASP A 612 -1.54 17.29 -1.63
C ASP A 612 -0.42 16.53 -0.90
N GLY A 613 0.19 17.14 0.13
CA GLY A 613 1.25 16.51 0.92
C GLY A 613 0.76 15.42 1.88
N GLY A 614 -0.53 15.12 1.91
CA GLY A 614 -1.12 14.06 2.72
C GLY A 614 -1.31 14.39 4.21
N VAL A 615 -1.78 13.41 4.96
CA VAL A 615 -2.08 13.50 6.40
C VAL A 615 -1.65 12.21 7.10
N VAL A 616 -0.91 12.35 8.20
CA VAL A 616 -0.74 11.28 9.19
C VAL A 616 -1.78 11.46 10.29
N TYR A 617 -2.64 10.46 10.42
CA TYR A 617 -3.61 10.34 11.50
C TYR A 617 -3.05 9.49 12.64
N ARG A 618 -3.45 9.81 13.86
CA ARG A 618 -3.22 9.01 15.07
C ARG A 618 -4.56 8.60 15.67
N ALA A 619 -4.66 7.37 16.17
CA ALA A 619 -5.82 6.90 16.91
C ALA A 619 -5.43 6.20 18.22
N GLU A 620 -6.21 6.44 19.28
CA GLU A 620 -6.07 5.70 20.54
C GLU A 620 -6.74 4.34 20.40
N LEU A 621 -6.00 3.27 20.70
CA LEU A 621 -6.52 1.90 20.67
C LEU A 621 -7.54 1.68 21.79
N GLY A 622 -8.77 1.35 21.43
CA GLY A 622 -9.84 1.07 22.39
C GLY A 622 -9.62 -0.24 23.19
N PRO A 623 -10.51 -0.57 24.15
CA PRO A 623 -10.40 -1.76 25.00
C PRO A 623 -10.34 -3.12 24.26
N ARG A 624 -10.70 -3.13 22.98
CA ARG A 624 -10.66 -4.30 22.08
C ARG A 624 -9.85 -3.98 20.82
N TYR A 625 -8.87 -3.07 20.93
CA TYR A 625 -8.05 -2.63 19.81
C TYR A 625 -8.82 -1.95 18.66
N ASP A 626 -10.07 -1.54 18.92
CA ASP A 626 -10.90 -0.74 18.00
C ASP A 626 -10.37 0.69 17.90
N VAL A 627 -10.34 1.23 16.68
CA VAL A 627 -10.15 2.65 16.36
C VAL A 627 -11.53 3.28 16.15
N SER A 628 -11.82 4.38 16.83
CA SER A 628 -13.08 5.13 16.68
C SER A 628 -12.90 6.56 16.20
N THR A 629 -11.67 7.07 16.23
CA THR A 629 -11.36 8.45 15.87
C THR A 629 -9.95 8.53 15.31
N LEU A 630 -9.82 9.09 14.11
CA LEU A 630 -8.55 9.46 13.50
C LEU A 630 -8.30 10.95 13.77
N GLU A 631 -7.27 11.27 14.56
CA GLU A 631 -6.85 12.64 14.85
C GLU A 631 -5.68 13.03 13.94
N PRO A 632 -5.75 14.12 13.15
CA PRO A 632 -4.63 14.54 12.31
C PRO A 632 -3.47 15.02 13.20
N VAL A 633 -2.27 14.49 13.01
CA VAL A 633 -1.08 14.83 13.80
C VAL A 633 0.08 15.38 12.97
N VAL A 634 0.17 15.00 11.70
CA VAL A 634 1.05 15.63 10.71
C VAL A 634 0.20 15.91 9.48
N VAL A 635 0.24 17.13 8.98
CA VAL A 635 -0.48 17.55 7.78
C VAL A 635 0.55 18.15 6.84
N GLY A 636 0.69 17.57 5.65
CA GLY A 636 1.60 18.02 4.61
C GLY A 636 1.20 19.40 4.05
N PRO A 637 2.01 19.97 3.16
CA PRO A 637 1.67 21.21 2.48
C PRO A 637 0.67 20.96 1.35
N ASP A 638 -0.18 21.94 1.07
CA ASP A 638 -0.82 22.08 -0.24
C ASP A 638 0.19 22.75 -1.19
N PHE A 639 0.47 22.12 -2.33
CA PHE A 639 1.50 22.58 -3.28
C PHE A 639 0.95 23.19 -4.58
N THR A 640 -0.35 23.52 -4.62
CA THR A 640 -1.03 24.18 -5.76
C THR A 640 -0.55 25.61 -6.08
N SER A 641 0.27 26.25 -5.22
CA SER A 641 0.74 27.64 -5.42
C SER A 641 2.26 27.84 -5.28
N GLU A 642 2.82 28.83 -6.00
CA GLU A 642 4.24 29.25 -5.86
C GLU A 642 4.59 29.72 -4.42
N GLU A 643 3.60 30.20 -3.64
CA GLU A 643 3.82 30.69 -2.28
C GLU A 643 4.16 29.55 -1.28
N ALA A 644 3.80 28.30 -1.60
CA ALA A 644 4.08 27.12 -0.77
C ALA A 644 5.58 26.79 -0.64
N MET A 645 6.42 27.27 -1.57
CA MET A 645 7.86 26.94 -1.70
C MET A 645 8.68 26.92 -0.40
N LYS A 646 8.42 27.84 0.53
CA LYS A 646 9.23 27.95 1.75
C LYS A 646 8.86 26.91 2.81
N ASP A 647 7.59 26.50 2.83
CA ASP A 647 7.05 25.62 3.86
C ASP A 647 7.17 24.13 3.43
N VAL A 648 7.41 23.88 2.14
CA VAL A 648 7.55 22.55 1.50
C VAL A 648 8.92 21.88 1.77
N ASP A 649 10.00 22.65 1.93
CA ASP A 649 11.33 22.05 2.14
C ASP A 649 11.38 21.22 3.41
N ASP A 650 10.80 21.71 4.50
CA ASP A 650 10.84 21.15 5.86
C ASP A 650 9.53 20.46 6.30
N SER A 651 8.68 20.11 5.34
CA SER A 651 7.47 19.31 5.61
C SER A 651 7.55 17.94 4.96
N LEU A 652 6.85 17.00 5.60
CA LEU A 652 6.52 15.69 5.05
C LEU A 652 5.56 15.85 3.86
N ARG A 653 5.74 15.04 2.83
CA ARG A 653 4.90 15.00 1.62
C ARG A 653 4.72 13.55 1.20
N ASN A 654 3.53 13.20 0.72
CA ASN A 654 3.23 11.85 0.24
C ASN A 654 3.77 10.80 1.21
N VAL A 655 3.24 10.87 2.43
CA VAL A 655 3.62 9.90 3.45
C VAL A 655 3.17 8.52 3.00
N ASP A 656 4.16 7.66 2.81
CA ASP A 656 3.95 6.25 2.55
C ASP A 656 4.17 5.51 3.86
N ASN A 657 5.40 5.01 4.08
CA ASN A 657 5.62 4.13 5.19
C ASN A 657 5.52 4.87 6.53
N VAL A 658 4.77 4.27 7.44
CA VAL A 658 4.65 4.68 8.85
C VAL A 658 5.23 3.55 9.69
N TYR A 659 6.21 3.86 10.56
CA TYR A 659 6.86 2.88 11.42
C TYR A 659 6.95 3.39 12.86
N ALA A 660 6.15 2.83 13.77
CA ALA A 660 6.07 3.20 15.17
C ALA A 660 7.16 2.47 16.00
N MET A 661 8.20 3.21 16.37
CA MET A 661 9.27 2.68 17.21
C MET A 661 8.78 2.35 18.63
N ARG A 662 9.48 1.44 19.29
CA ARG A 662 9.19 0.98 20.67
C ARG A 662 9.10 2.08 21.73
N ASP A 663 9.72 3.24 21.49
CA ASP A 663 9.70 4.39 22.40
C ASP A 663 8.56 5.38 22.11
N GLY A 664 7.76 5.12 21.08
CA GLY A 664 6.60 5.91 20.67
C GLY A 664 6.89 6.96 19.61
N ARG A 665 8.16 7.18 19.21
CA ARG A 665 8.47 7.96 18.01
C ARG A 665 8.05 7.18 16.76
N VAL A 666 7.77 7.90 15.67
CA VAL A 666 7.31 7.31 14.42
C VAL A 666 8.23 7.74 13.29
N LEU A 667 8.74 6.79 12.51
CA LEU A 667 9.41 7.08 11.25
C LEU A 667 8.35 7.27 10.17
N LEU A 668 8.49 8.34 9.40
CA LEU A 668 7.58 8.69 8.31
C LEU A 668 8.42 8.80 7.05
N CYS A 669 8.13 7.96 6.06
CA CYS A 669 8.85 7.95 4.80
C CYS A 669 8.03 8.64 3.71
N GLU A 670 8.72 9.35 2.82
CA GLU A 670 8.11 9.91 1.63
C GLU A 670 8.24 8.92 0.47
N ASP A 671 7.14 8.74 -0.26
CA ASP A 671 7.07 8.21 -1.62
C ASP A 671 6.39 9.29 -2.48
N GLY A 672 7.19 10.23 -2.98
CA GLY A 672 6.69 11.55 -3.32
C GLY A 672 6.98 12.05 -4.72
N TRP A 673 5.91 12.18 -5.51
CA TRP A 673 5.81 12.78 -6.84
C TRP A 673 6.71 14.01 -7.07
N ARG A 674 7.41 14.04 -8.21
CA ARG A 674 8.42 15.07 -8.59
C ARG A 674 7.84 16.43 -9.04
N GLY A 675 6.52 16.61 -8.91
CA GLY A 675 5.78 17.81 -9.25
C GLY A 675 5.47 18.65 -8.00
N GLY A 676 6.47 19.37 -7.50
CA GLY A 676 6.29 20.28 -6.37
C GLY A 676 7.46 21.25 -6.25
N ASN A 677 7.22 22.44 -5.72
CA ASN A 677 8.21 23.52 -5.67
C ASN A 677 9.29 23.35 -4.55
N ARG A 678 9.65 22.11 -4.16
CA ARG A 678 10.74 21.80 -3.20
C ARG A 678 12.10 22.14 -3.81
N SER A 679 13.07 22.55 -2.99
CA SER A 679 14.43 22.89 -3.46
C SER A 679 15.29 21.67 -3.83
N TYR A 680 14.84 20.46 -3.48
CA TYR A 680 15.50 19.19 -3.77
C TYR A 680 14.48 18.13 -4.21
N PRO A 681 14.88 17.19 -5.09
CA PRO A 681 14.00 16.18 -5.67
C PRO A 681 13.95 14.85 -4.91
N ASN A 682 14.73 14.71 -3.85
CA ASN A 682 14.88 13.46 -3.10
C ASN A 682 13.74 13.28 -2.11
N ASP A 683 13.35 12.02 -1.92
CA ASP A 683 12.51 11.60 -0.83
C ASP A 683 13.28 11.54 0.48
N ALA A 684 12.57 11.71 1.57
CA ALA A 684 13.14 11.89 2.88
C ALA A 684 12.53 10.95 3.92
N LEU A 685 13.35 10.60 4.90
CA LEU A 685 12.90 9.97 6.14
C LEU A 685 12.77 11.05 7.20
N TYR A 686 11.61 11.11 7.84
CA TYR A 686 11.36 11.96 9.00
C TYR A 686 11.17 11.13 10.26
N VAL A 687 11.56 11.69 11.41
CA VAL A 687 11.24 11.15 12.73
C VAL A 687 10.26 12.08 13.42
N TYR A 688 9.05 11.61 13.62
CA TYR A 688 7.99 12.28 14.36
C TYR A 688 8.05 11.89 15.83
N GLU A 689 8.16 12.89 16.70
CA GLU A 689 8.06 12.79 18.15
C GLU A 689 6.67 13.28 18.58
N PRO A 690 5.76 12.38 19.01
CA PRO A 690 4.42 12.77 19.41
C PRO A 690 4.42 13.69 20.64
N GLU A 691 3.54 14.68 20.68
CA GLU A 691 3.35 15.50 21.88
C GLU A 691 2.89 14.61 23.06
N GLU A 692 3.57 14.68 24.21
CA GLU A 692 3.12 14.00 25.44
C GLU A 692 1.71 14.48 25.78
N THR A 693 0.70 13.65 25.55
CA THR A 693 -0.63 13.94 26.09
C THR A 693 -0.51 13.88 27.62
N GLU A 694 -0.70 15.02 28.30
CA GLU A 694 -0.97 14.99 29.74
C GLU A 694 -2.18 14.06 29.91
N ARG A 695 -1.94 12.81 30.34
CA ARG A 695 -2.97 11.80 30.56
C ARG A 695 -4.09 12.45 31.37
N ARG A 696 -5.15 12.89 30.68
CA ARG A 696 -6.32 13.48 31.33
C ARG A 696 -6.93 12.33 32.10
N GLY A 697 -6.61 12.27 33.40
CA GLY A 697 -7.29 11.38 34.31
C GLY A 697 -8.80 11.54 34.12
N PRO A 698 -9.57 10.46 34.33
CA PRO A 698 -11.02 10.48 34.10
C PRO A 698 -11.60 11.71 34.80
N PRO A 699 -12.55 12.44 34.19
CA PRO A 699 -13.05 13.71 34.70
C PRO A 699 -13.50 13.54 36.14
N GLY A 700 -12.61 13.91 37.05
CA GLY A 700 -12.73 13.63 38.46
C GLY A 700 -13.71 14.62 39.05
N GLY A 701 -14.88 14.12 39.41
CA GLY A 701 -15.80 14.82 40.32
C GLY A 701 -15.04 15.34 41.54
N ASP A 702 -15.46 16.54 41.98
CA ASP A 702 -14.89 17.26 43.10
C ASP A 702 -14.51 16.35 44.28
N PRO A 703 -13.31 16.51 44.87
CA PRO A 703 -12.95 15.81 46.09
C PRO A 703 -13.89 16.28 47.22
N PRO A 704 -14.49 15.37 48.01
CA PRO A 704 -15.31 15.79 49.13
C PRO A 704 -14.42 16.50 50.16
N GLY A 705 -14.71 17.78 50.38
CA GLY A 705 -13.99 18.64 51.30
C GLY A 705 -13.83 18.00 52.68
N ARG A 706 -12.59 17.74 53.08
CA ARG A 706 -12.22 17.48 54.48
C ARG A 706 -11.76 18.79 55.12
N ASN A 707 -12.72 19.57 55.61
CA ASN A 707 -12.48 20.58 56.63
C ASN A 707 -12.98 20.03 57.96
N ASP A 708 -12.12 19.35 58.71
CA ASP A 708 -12.29 19.16 60.15
C ASP A 708 -11.08 19.75 60.90
N PRO A 709 -11.26 20.75 61.78
CA PRO A 709 -10.18 21.33 62.56
C PRO A 709 -9.89 20.48 63.83
N PRO A 710 -8.69 20.58 64.43
CA PRO A 710 -8.34 19.79 65.59
C PRO A 710 -8.96 20.38 66.86
N GLY A 711 -9.99 19.73 67.39
CA GLY A 711 -10.50 19.98 68.73
C GLY A 711 -9.57 19.39 69.80
N ARG A 712 -8.88 20.24 70.57
CA ARG A 712 -8.41 19.89 71.93
C ARG A 712 -9.24 20.63 72.97
N ASP A 713 -9.73 19.81 73.88
CA ASP A 713 -10.55 20.02 75.05
C ASP A 713 -10.04 21.09 76.04
N SER A 714 -10.94 21.96 76.51
CA SER A 714 -10.95 22.41 77.92
C SER A 714 -12.28 23.09 78.30
N GLY A 715 -13.08 22.40 79.10
CA GLY A 715 -13.48 22.91 80.43
C GLY A 715 -14.69 23.85 80.57
N ARG A 716 -15.68 23.31 81.32
CA ARG A 716 -16.77 23.92 82.11
C ARG A 716 -18.11 24.19 81.44
#